data_AF-A0A8T7MC64-F1
#
_entry.id   AF-A0A8T7MC64-F1
#
_cell.length_a   1.000
_cell.length_b   1.000
_cell.length_c   1.000
_cell.angle_alpha   90.00
_cell.angle_beta   90.00
_cell.angle_gamma   90.00
#
_symmetry.space_group_name_H-M   'P 1'
#
loop_
_entity.id
_entity.type
_entity.pdbx_description
1 polymer ?
#
loop_
_entity_poly.entity_id
_entity_poly.type
_entity_poly.pdbx_seq_one_letter_code
_entity_poly.pdbx_strand_id
1 'polypeptide(L)'
;MKKRIALFCVCLLSLNLLLAGFTYLSNPSEVQGADTSRLVASGRVIGAGEDSPFGLNIHAASRYAIPGQLQVPLDSAKGTGVAWNREEIRWNMVQQPNGNFDFSLVDEMVDKSLARGIHVLGLLVYNRDNSKTMPDITAWNNYVSNTVRHYQGKVSYWQVWNEPENNDYLNGANPADYARLLRASYATIKAANPNAKVLTAGVNGFAVPWLEKMVAAGGEGQYDILAVHPYVRFKTSPEAKYWADNQLAYLMAFNQRHGNKPVWATEFGWATAFDPEAVSESTQADYLARAYVTGLASGLSKLFIYQFHDEGTIDNYGLVRKDWTTTKPSYTVYSNLVTRLTNATYNVKVDLFDYSRQAIEDFENTPAWNPFTDGGASANVTISGDQVHGGSKGLKVNYGLTGGYIEMGRNTPAQLTGQPSKVGFWIYGDDSGALFKILVKGSDGQLFVYEPGKAGGKYWHRLEAFLKGENVYHNGDGVLRYPVSFQSIQITRQPDPDELQWNGTVYLDDFYAEEGVNAQVYRFDKSGRTMDVVWTDGGGANLSIPTQSSQGDVRAYNRDGGNVSFSVANGTINFAAGDEMLFFEHNASAIVTVTPPPAQTPCTPPTNVMSATTGFPNVAFQNFWGRYDALAPGNRSFVWGPQPYSTGTEPYAQSPGGSRQVLYFDKSRMEINNPTGDANAVGYVTNGLLTNELITGKIQRGDDQGNPQQFTQCLPAQIPVAGDLDDGAGPKYASFASRLKDSPKGVNAPITESIDGSGNLGTAPNAGQYNVVGGYFEPLTNHTIAKPFWNYLNDSNQKIAVNRTGKLFDPYYVAPGLPISEAYWARVKVGGQVKDVLIQAFERRVLTYTPSNSAAYQVEWGNIGRHYYFWRYGKNP
;
A
#
# COMPACT_ATOMS: atom_id res chain seq x y z
N MET A 1 -56.18 8.21 -28.78
CA MET A 1 -56.80 8.80 -30.00
C MET A 1 -55.76 9.63 -30.75
N LYS A 2 -56.01 9.91 -32.03
CA LYS A 2 -55.43 10.93 -32.95
C LYS A 2 -54.64 12.10 -32.29
N LYS A 3 -53.65 12.80 -32.90
CA LYS A 3 -52.73 12.67 -34.07
C LYS A 3 -52.11 14.08 -34.30
N ARG A 4 -50.86 14.20 -34.80
CA ARG A 4 -50.28 15.32 -35.62
C ARG A 4 -49.90 16.67 -34.93
N ILE A 5 -49.03 17.55 -35.48
CA ILE A 5 -47.75 17.49 -36.28
C ILE A 5 -47.25 18.95 -36.58
N ALA A 6 -45.92 19.18 -36.68
CA ALA A 6 -45.19 20.28 -37.39
C ALA A 6 -45.29 21.78 -36.96
N LEU A 7 -44.42 22.74 -37.38
CA LEU A 7 -42.96 22.82 -37.72
C LEU A 7 -42.58 24.28 -38.19
N PHE A 8 -41.28 24.67 -38.15
CA PHE A 8 -40.61 25.88 -38.75
C PHE A 8 -40.88 27.32 -38.22
N CYS A 9 -40.05 28.38 -38.45
CA CYS A 9 -38.58 28.65 -38.35
C CYS A 9 -38.24 30.14 -38.78
N VAL A 10 -36.98 30.63 -38.61
CA VAL A 10 -36.32 31.83 -39.28
C VAL A 10 -36.84 33.23 -38.83
N CYS A 11 -36.11 34.38 -38.68
CA CYS A 11 -34.69 34.87 -38.71
C CYS A 11 -34.59 36.14 -37.76
N LEU A 12 -33.52 36.49 -37.01
CA LEU A 12 -32.18 37.10 -37.26
C LEU A 12 -32.07 38.66 -37.31
N LEU A 13 -30.96 39.19 -36.72
CA LEU A 13 -30.41 40.58 -36.61
C LEU A 13 -30.64 41.30 -35.26
N SER A 14 -29.69 41.96 -34.57
CA SER A 14 -28.23 41.86 -34.36
C SER A 14 -27.76 43.16 -33.68
N LEU A 15 -27.05 43.11 -32.54
CA LEU A 15 -26.09 44.15 -32.16
C LEU A 15 -25.04 43.59 -31.19
N ASN A 16 -23.76 43.93 -31.42
CA ASN A 16 -22.60 43.40 -30.70
C ASN A 16 -22.10 44.34 -29.60
N LEU A 17 -21.58 43.80 -28.49
CA LEU A 17 -20.47 44.41 -27.73
C LEU A 17 -19.73 43.40 -26.81
N LEU A 18 -18.73 42.74 -27.42
CA LEU A 18 -17.36 42.43 -26.95
C LEU A 18 -17.06 41.91 -25.50
N LEU A 19 -16.43 40.72 -25.47
CA LEU A 19 -15.43 40.16 -24.52
C LEU A 19 -15.76 40.15 -23.00
N ALA A 20 -15.73 39.02 -22.27
CA ALA A 20 -14.87 37.83 -22.33
C ALA A 20 -15.62 36.65 -21.64
N GLY A 21 -15.36 35.37 -21.92
CA GLY A 21 -14.27 34.83 -22.73
C GLY A 21 -13.64 33.58 -22.10
N PHE A 22 -14.42 32.54 -21.78
CA PHE A 22 -13.91 31.17 -21.60
C PHE A 22 -15.02 30.13 -21.87
N THR A 23 -14.97 29.50 -23.04
CA THR A 23 -15.79 28.32 -23.37
C THR A 23 -15.09 27.06 -22.88
N TYR A 24 -15.75 26.28 -22.03
CA TYR A 24 -15.33 24.90 -21.73
C TYR A 24 -15.51 24.03 -22.98
N LEU A 25 -14.39 23.75 -23.68
CA LEU A 25 -14.29 22.66 -24.64
C LEU A 25 -13.73 21.44 -23.90
N SER A 26 -14.57 20.43 -23.70
CA SER A 26 -14.18 19.15 -23.11
C SER A 26 -13.37 18.32 -24.11
N ASN A 27 -12.04 18.36 -24.01
CA ASN A 27 -11.17 17.38 -24.66
C ASN A 27 -11.17 16.07 -23.85
N PRO A 28 -11.53 14.91 -24.43
CA PRO A 28 -11.61 13.64 -23.69
C PRO A 28 -10.25 12.91 -23.59
N SER A 29 -9.13 13.65 -23.47
CA SER A 29 -7.77 13.10 -23.59
C SER A 29 -6.80 13.48 -22.46
N GLU A 30 -7.29 14.06 -21.36
CA GLU A 30 -6.48 14.42 -20.18
C GLU A 30 -7.04 13.83 -18.88
N VAL A 31 -7.23 12.50 -18.85
CA VAL A 31 -7.40 11.75 -17.59
C VAL A 31 -6.63 10.41 -17.67
N GLN A 32 -5.30 10.51 -17.79
CA GLN A 32 -4.38 9.43 -17.43
C GLN A 32 -3.31 10.04 -16.50
N GLY A 33 -3.13 9.46 -15.31
CA GLY A 33 -2.27 10.03 -14.27
C GLY A 33 -2.98 10.73 -13.11
N ALA A 34 -4.21 10.31 -12.76
CA ALA A 34 -4.79 10.66 -11.47
C ALA A 34 -4.02 9.93 -10.35
N ASP A 35 -3.10 10.66 -9.73
CA ASP A 35 -2.27 10.21 -8.61
C ASP A 35 -3.10 9.55 -7.49
N THR A 36 -2.71 8.34 -7.09
CA THR A 36 -3.35 7.52 -6.06
C THR A 36 -3.18 8.07 -4.64
N SER A 37 -2.39 9.14 -4.47
CA SER A 37 -2.22 9.85 -3.19
C SER A 37 -3.50 10.47 -2.60
N ARG A 38 -4.57 10.66 -3.39
CA ARG A 38 -5.72 11.50 -2.99
C ARG A 38 -6.72 10.90 -1.98
N LEU A 39 -6.57 9.64 -1.59
CA LEU A 39 -7.46 8.97 -0.63
C LEU A 39 -6.76 8.47 0.64
N VAL A 40 -5.43 8.52 0.67
CA VAL A 40 -4.65 8.45 1.91
C VAL A 40 -4.56 9.86 2.45
N ALA A 41 -4.86 10.10 3.73
CA ALA A 41 -4.87 11.45 4.31
C ALA A 41 -3.47 12.08 4.53
N SER A 42 -2.50 11.78 3.64
CA SER A 42 -1.12 12.26 3.72
C SER A 42 -1.06 13.80 3.75
N GLY A 43 -0.25 14.35 4.64
CA GLY A 43 -0.16 15.79 4.88
C GLY A 43 -1.27 16.36 5.78
N ARG A 44 -2.19 15.53 6.29
CA ARG A 44 -3.26 16.00 7.19
C ARG A 44 -2.74 16.28 8.59
N VAL A 45 -2.86 17.53 9.02
CA VAL A 45 -2.62 17.94 10.41
C VAL A 45 -3.77 17.48 11.31
N ILE A 46 -3.42 16.80 12.40
CA ILE A 46 -4.30 16.49 13.54
C ILE A 46 -4.36 17.76 14.40
N GLY A 47 -5.34 18.62 14.15
CA GLY A 47 -5.43 19.95 14.78
C GLY A 47 -5.72 19.93 16.29
N ALA A 48 -5.82 21.12 16.87
CA ALA A 48 -6.25 21.36 18.24
C ALA A 48 -7.54 22.22 18.24
N GLY A 49 -8.27 22.25 19.37
CA GLY A 49 -9.52 23.02 19.48
C GLY A 49 -10.54 22.61 18.41
N GLU A 50 -11.08 23.60 17.68
CA GLU A 50 -12.09 23.36 16.63
C GLU A 50 -11.59 22.42 15.53
N ASP A 51 -10.30 22.41 15.21
CA ASP A 51 -9.70 21.52 14.20
C ASP A 51 -9.39 20.10 14.73
N SER A 52 -9.42 19.89 16.05
CA SER A 52 -9.16 18.57 16.65
C SER A 52 -10.17 17.52 16.18
N PRO A 53 -9.73 16.30 15.80
CA PRO A 53 -10.63 15.22 15.43
C PRO A 53 -11.20 14.46 16.63
N PHE A 54 -10.74 14.76 17.85
CA PHE A 54 -11.04 14.00 19.06
C PHE A 54 -12.35 14.47 19.72
N GLY A 55 -13.39 13.66 19.58
CA GLY A 55 -14.70 13.88 20.18
C GLY A 55 -15.20 12.71 21.02
N LEU A 56 -16.22 13.01 21.84
CA LEU A 56 -16.96 12.07 22.68
C LEU A 56 -18.46 12.40 22.63
N ASN A 57 -19.31 11.38 22.72
CA ASN A 57 -20.71 11.55 23.09
C ASN A 57 -20.79 11.61 24.62
N ILE A 58 -20.89 12.81 25.20
CA ILE A 58 -20.85 13.01 26.66
C ILE A 58 -22.26 12.92 27.26
N HIS A 59 -23.28 13.35 26.53
CA HIS A 59 -24.69 13.36 26.96
C HIS A 59 -24.94 14.09 28.30
N ALA A 60 -24.15 15.13 28.56
CA ALA A 60 -24.14 15.85 29.83
C ALA A 60 -25.51 16.47 30.14
N ALA A 61 -26.19 17.02 29.14
CA ALA A 61 -27.54 17.57 29.27
C ALA A 61 -28.62 16.57 28.82
N SER A 62 -28.36 15.72 27.80
CA SER A 62 -29.41 14.91 27.17
C SER A 62 -29.76 13.62 27.90
N ARG A 63 -28.85 13.11 28.74
CA ARG A 63 -29.06 11.89 29.55
C ARG A 63 -28.70 12.08 31.02
N TYR A 64 -27.62 12.81 31.31
CA TYR A 64 -27.05 12.90 32.65
C TYR A 64 -27.21 14.27 33.30
N ALA A 65 -28.28 15.00 32.95
CA ALA A 65 -28.65 16.30 33.52
C ALA A 65 -29.07 16.20 34.99
N ILE A 66 -28.09 16.02 35.87
CA ILE A 66 -28.26 16.14 37.31
C ILE A 66 -28.10 17.63 37.67
N PRO A 67 -29.14 18.31 38.23
CA PRO A 67 -29.10 19.74 38.51
C PRO A 67 -27.89 20.14 39.36
N GLY A 68 -27.14 21.14 38.89
CA GLY A 68 -25.94 21.63 39.56
C GLY A 68 -24.73 20.69 39.53
N GLN A 69 -24.75 19.61 38.74
CA GLN A 69 -23.64 18.65 38.62
C GLN A 69 -23.04 18.52 37.21
N LEU A 70 -23.49 19.30 36.21
CA LEU A 70 -22.95 19.26 34.84
C LEU A 70 -21.42 19.45 34.73
N GLN A 71 -20.77 20.03 35.74
CA GLN A 71 -19.31 20.10 35.81
C GLN A 71 -18.65 18.73 35.96
N VAL A 72 -19.27 17.75 36.62
CA VAL A 72 -18.69 16.41 36.85
C VAL A 72 -18.37 15.68 35.53
N PRO A 73 -19.32 15.47 34.60
CA PRO A 73 -19.02 14.86 33.30
C PRO A 73 -18.03 15.72 32.49
N LEU A 74 -18.15 17.05 32.53
CA LEU A 74 -17.34 17.94 31.69
C LEU A 74 -15.89 18.11 32.19
N ASP A 75 -15.64 18.09 33.51
CA ASP A 75 -14.30 18.09 34.11
C ASP A 75 -13.59 16.76 33.86
N SER A 76 -14.31 15.64 34.04
CA SER A 76 -13.79 14.31 33.71
C SER A 76 -13.49 14.19 32.21
N ALA A 77 -14.40 14.64 31.34
CA ALA A 77 -14.15 14.67 29.90
C ALA A 77 -12.93 15.55 29.56
N LYS A 78 -12.80 16.74 30.18
CA LYS A 78 -11.64 17.62 29.97
C LYS A 78 -10.32 16.96 30.36
N GLY A 79 -10.30 16.08 31.36
CA GLY A 79 -9.14 15.29 31.75
C GLY A 79 -8.62 14.33 30.67
N THR A 80 -9.41 14.01 29.65
CA THR A 80 -8.97 13.25 28.46
C THR A 80 -8.28 14.11 27.39
N GLY A 81 -8.38 15.44 27.48
CA GLY A 81 -7.95 16.33 26.40
C GLY A 81 -8.93 16.43 25.21
N VAL A 82 -10.12 15.81 25.28
CA VAL A 82 -11.18 15.95 24.26
C VAL A 82 -11.44 17.41 23.91
N ALA A 83 -11.72 17.66 22.63
CA ALA A 83 -12.06 18.98 22.11
C ALA A 83 -13.52 19.11 21.66
N TRP A 84 -14.24 18.00 21.51
CA TRP A 84 -15.61 17.97 21.00
C TRP A 84 -16.56 17.13 21.85
N ASN A 85 -17.70 17.71 22.24
CA ASN A 85 -18.87 17.01 22.74
C ASN A 85 -19.90 16.89 21.62
N ARG A 86 -20.43 15.70 21.37
CA ARG A 86 -21.69 15.52 20.63
C ARG A 86 -22.82 15.38 21.64
N GLU A 87 -23.77 16.31 21.57
CA GLU A 87 -24.84 16.45 22.54
C GLU A 87 -26.20 16.49 21.84
N GLU A 88 -27.18 15.74 22.34
CA GLU A 88 -28.54 15.77 21.81
C GLU A 88 -29.27 17.00 22.35
N ILE A 89 -29.41 18.03 21.50
CA ILE A 89 -30.30 19.14 21.77
C ILE A 89 -31.67 18.68 21.30
N ARG A 90 -32.46 18.11 22.23
CA ARG A 90 -33.79 17.57 21.88
C ARG A 90 -34.83 18.68 21.81
N TRP A 91 -35.76 18.61 20.86
CA TRP A 91 -36.86 19.59 20.73
C TRP A 91 -37.67 19.68 22.04
N ASN A 92 -38.01 18.54 22.65
CA ASN A 92 -38.72 18.49 23.92
C ASN A 92 -37.90 18.98 25.14
N MET A 93 -36.58 19.13 25.03
CA MET A 93 -35.74 19.72 26.07
C MET A 93 -35.75 21.25 26.02
N VAL A 94 -35.83 21.85 24.83
CA VAL A 94 -35.75 23.31 24.66
C VAL A 94 -37.07 24.01 24.36
N GLN A 95 -38.14 23.27 24.07
CA GLN A 95 -39.50 23.83 23.96
C GLN A 95 -40.47 23.08 24.88
N GLN A 96 -40.99 23.79 25.88
CA GLN A 96 -41.94 23.28 26.86
C GLN A 96 -43.31 22.95 26.21
N PRO A 97 -44.15 22.08 26.83
CA PRO A 97 -45.46 21.73 26.29
C PRO A 97 -46.42 22.92 26.07
N ASN A 98 -46.23 24.03 26.79
CA ASN A 98 -46.96 25.29 26.61
C ASN A 98 -46.56 26.07 25.34
N GLY A 99 -45.53 25.64 24.61
CA GLY A 99 -45.01 26.28 23.40
C GLY A 99 -43.87 27.28 23.62
N ASN A 100 -43.54 27.62 24.86
CA ASN A 100 -42.42 28.51 25.18
C ASN A 100 -41.07 27.79 25.06
N PHE A 101 -40.05 28.51 24.61
CA PHE A 101 -38.68 28.01 24.62
C PHE A 101 -38.03 28.24 25.99
N ASP A 102 -37.26 27.27 26.44
CA ASP A 102 -36.47 27.29 27.68
C ASP A 102 -35.14 26.60 27.40
N PHE A 103 -34.09 27.41 27.23
CA PHE A 103 -32.76 26.91 26.88
C PHE A 103 -31.88 26.67 28.12
N SER A 104 -32.34 26.97 29.33
CA SER A 104 -31.52 27.12 30.54
C SER A 104 -30.56 25.95 30.82
N LEU A 105 -31.03 24.71 30.74
CA LEU A 105 -30.21 23.51 30.94
C LEU A 105 -29.14 23.33 29.85
N VAL A 106 -29.49 23.62 28.59
CA VAL A 106 -28.59 23.45 27.44
C VAL A 106 -27.60 24.61 27.38
N ASP A 107 -27.99 25.81 27.78
CA ASP A 107 -27.11 26.98 27.99
C ASP A 107 -26.03 26.66 29.03
N GLU A 108 -26.40 26.09 30.18
CA GLU A 108 -25.45 25.68 31.23
C GLU A 108 -24.43 24.66 30.68
N MET A 109 -24.87 23.69 29.87
CA MET A 109 -23.99 22.70 29.24
C MET A 109 -23.08 23.31 28.17
N VAL A 110 -23.60 24.17 27.27
CA VAL A 110 -22.80 24.83 26.22
C VAL A 110 -21.74 25.71 26.86
N ASP A 111 -22.11 26.57 27.81
CA ASP A 111 -21.18 27.52 28.42
C ASP A 111 -20.13 26.80 29.30
N LYS A 112 -20.52 25.74 30.04
CA LYS A 112 -19.55 24.90 30.77
C LYS A 112 -18.62 24.12 29.85
N SER A 113 -19.07 23.70 28.66
CA SER A 113 -18.23 23.01 27.67
C SER A 113 -17.23 23.98 27.05
N LEU A 114 -17.70 25.14 26.57
CA LEU A 114 -16.86 26.16 25.95
C LEU A 114 -15.82 26.72 26.94
N ALA A 115 -16.18 26.92 28.21
CA ALA A 115 -15.24 27.33 29.27
C ALA A 115 -14.09 26.32 29.50
N ARG A 116 -14.26 25.07 29.07
CA ARG A 116 -13.24 24.00 29.10
C ARG A 116 -12.51 23.84 27.76
N GLY A 117 -12.86 24.63 26.74
CA GLY A 117 -12.37 24.44 25.37
C GLY A 117 -12.93 23.16 24.71
N ILE A 118 -14.12 22.74 25.12
CA ILE A 118 -14.87 21.64 24.50
C ILE A 118 -15.96 22.28 23.63
N HIS A 119 -15.80 22.16 22.31
CA HIS A 119 -16.78 22.60 21.32
C HIS A 119 -17.98 21.64 21.29
N VAL A 120 -19.15 22.12 20.89
CA VAL A 120 -20.38 21.32 20.83
C VAL A 120 -20.79 21.07 19.38
N LEU A 121 -21.00 19.80 19.04
CA LEU A 121 -21.80 19.36 17.89
C LEU A 121 -23.24 19.17 18.38
N GLY A 122 -24.14 20.09 17.99
CA GLY A 122 -25.54 20.05 18.38
C GLY A 122 -26.35 19.10 17.51
N LEU A 123 -26.77 17.97 18.05
CA LEU A 123 -27.67 17.03 17.37
C LEU A 123 -29.13 17.47 17.55
N LEU A 124 -29.81 17.79 16.44
CA LEU A 124 -31.22 18.16 16.38
C LEU A 124 -32.08 16.91 16.20
N VAL A 125 -32.76 16.50 17.27
CA VAL A 125 -33.68 15.33 17.38
C VAL A 125 -34.73 15.64 18.45
N TYR A 126 -35.65 14.75 18.86
CA TYR A 126 -36.64 14.11 17.99
C TYR A 126 -37.86 15.05 17.89
N ASN A 127 -39.10 14.54 17.80
CA ASN A 127 -40.29 15.40 17.90
C ASN A 127 -40.46 16.02 19.31
N ARG A 128 -41.33 17.03 19.43
CA ARG A 128 -41.65 17.69 20.71
C ARG A 128 -42.30 16.76 21.76
N ASP A 129 -42.96 15.70 21.32
CA ASP A 129 -43.48 14.61 22.16
C ASP A 129 -42.46 13.46 22.34
N ASN A 130 -41.22 13.66 21.89
CA ASN A 130 -40.14 12.68 21.80
C ASN A 130 -40.45 11.47 20.90
N SER A 131 -41.49 11.53 20.06
CA SER A 131 -41.74 10.51 19.05
C SER A 131 -40.67 10.53 17.96
N LYS A 132 -40.35 9.35 17.45
CA LYS A 132 -39.31 9.12 16.44
C LYS A 132 -39.94 8.89 15.06
N THR A 133 -40.84 9.77 14.65
CA THR A 133 -41.57 9.75 13.38
C THR A 133 -41.26 11.03 12.59
N MET A 134 -41.60 11.06 11.30
CA MET A 134 -41.42 12.27 10.49
C MET A 134 -42.11 13.50 11.13
N PRO A 135 -41.36 14.58 11.43
CA PRO A 135 -41.95 15.80 11.98
C PRO A 135 -42.84 16.53 10.96
N ASP A 136 -43.76 17.35 11.46
CA ASP A 136 -44.27 18.46 10.66
C ASP A 136 -43.13 19.43 10.36
N ILE A 137 -42.87 19.65 9.07
CA ILE A 137 -41.71 20.44 8.61
C ILE A 137 -41.81 21.91 9.04
N THR A 138 -43.02 22.47 9.21
CA THR A 138 -43.19 23.86 9.63
C THR A 138 -42.84 24.04 11.10
N ALA A 139 -43.37 23.17 11.96
CA ALA A 139 -43.09 23.15 13.39
C ALA A 139 -41.62 22.78 13.68
N TRP A 140 -41.05 21.84 12.92
CA TRP A 140 -39.62 21.51 12.94
C TRP A 140 -38.76 22.72 12.58
N ASN A 141 -39.06 23.42 11.48
CA ASN A 141 -38.31 24.61 11.10
C ASN A 141 -38.41 25.71 12.16
N ASN A 142 -39.56 25.87 12.84
CA ASN A 142 -39.65 26.79 13.98
C ASN A 142 -38.73 26.38 15.14
N TYR A 143 -38.69 25.09 15.49
CA TYR A 143 -37.75 24.56 16.47
C TYR A 143 -36.30 24.84 16.09
N VAL A 144 -35.86 24.38 14.91
CA VAL A 144 -34.48 24.55 14.41
C VAL A 144 -34.10 26.02 14.33
N SER A 145 -34.99 26.88 13.83
CA SER A 145 -34.70 28.31 13.66
C SER A 145 -34.52 29.06 14.97
N ASN A 146 -35.28 28.74 16.03
CA ASN A 146 -35.10 29.35 17.34
C ASN A 146 -33.81 28.85 18.01
N THR A 147 -33.58 27.53 18.00
CA THR A 147 -32.38 26.91 18.58
C THR A 147 -31.08 27.42 17.94
N VAL A 148 -31.01 27.45 16.61
CA VAL A 148 -29.79 27.88 15.88
C VAL A 148 -29.50 29.37 16.06
N ARG A 149 -30.55 30.22 16.15
CA ARG A 149 -30.36 31.65 16.47
C ARG A 149 -29.87 31.86 17.89
N HIS A 150 -30.46 31.16 18.86
CA HIS A 150 -30.10 31.28 20.28
C HIS A 150 -28.62 30.94 20.53
N TYR A 151 -28.12 29.90 19.87
CA TYR A 151 -26.72 29.47 19.97
C TYR A 151 -25.77 30.09 18.94
N GLN A 152 -26.19 31.12 18.20
CA GLN A 152 -25.31 31.81 17.24
C GLN A 152 -24.07 32.39 17.95
N GLY A 153 -22.88 32.04 17.44
CA GLY A 153 -21.60 32.42 18.07
C GLY A 153 -21.13 31.51 19.22
N LYS A 154 -21.96 30.55 19.65
CA LYS A 154 -21.57 29.50 20.62
C LYS A 154 -21.49 28.10 19.98
N VAL A 155 -22.43 27.76 19.09
CA VAL A 155 -22.50 26.45 18.42
C VAL A 155 -22.56 26.64 16.89
N SER A 156 -21.50 26.19 16.22
CA SER A 156 -21.33 26.33 14.77
C SER A 156 -21.73 25.08 13.97
N TYR A 157 -21.88 23.92 14.60
CA TYR A 157 -22.10 22.64 13.90
C TYR A 157 -23.39 21.97 14.36
N TRP A 158 -24.25 21.64 13.39
CA TRP A 158 -25.60 21.13 13.63
C TRP A 158 -25.84 19.85 12.86
N GLN A 159 -26.14 18.77 13.57
CA GLN A 159 -26.49 17.48 12.98
C GLN A 159 -28.01 17.34 12.87
N VAL A 160 -28.50 16.99 11.68
CA VAL A 160 -29.93 16.87 11.40
C VAL A 160 -30.37 15.42 11.49
N TRP A 161 -31.01 15.06 12.61
CA TRP A 161 -31.51 13.73 12.95
C TRP A 161 -30.43 12.66 13.23
N ASN A 162 -30.87 11.49 13.71
CA ASN A 162 -30.03 10.34 14.07
C ASN A 162 -30.56 9.07 13.38
N GLU A 163 -29.69 8.27 12.74
CA GLU A 163 -30.00 6.95 12.13
C GLU A 163 -31.36 6.83 11.41
N PRO A 164 -31.71 7.74 10.47
CA PRO A 164 -32.99 7.74 9.77
C PRO A 164 -33.23 6.51 8.87
N GLU A 165 -32.20 5.71 8.60
CA GLU A 165 -32.30 4.40 7.95
C GLU A 165 -32.84 3.30 8.86
N ASN A 166 -32.82 3.52 10.18
CA ASN A 166 -33.31 2.59 11.19
C ASN A 166 -34.71 3.01 11.66
N ASN A 167 -35.69 2.10 11.56
CA ASN A 167 -37.07 2.35 12.02
C ASN A 167 -37.16 2.63 13.53
N ASP A 168 -36.18 2.21 14.34
CA ASP A 168 -36.10 2.55 15.76
C ASP A 168 -35.69 4.00 16.02
N TYR A 169 -35.26 4.75 14.99
CA TYR A 169 -34.83 6.15 15.06
C TYR A 169 -35.58 7.09 14.11
N LEU A 170 -36.14 6.61 13.01
CA LEU A 170 -37.14 7.34 12.21
C LEU A 170 -38.19 6.40 11.60
N ASN A 171 -39.14 5.98 12.44
CA ASN A 171 -40.18 5.01 12.12
C ASN A 171 -40.99 5.41 10.87
N GLY A 172 -40.94 4.56 9.84
CA GLY A 172 -41.74 4.67 8.63
C GLY A 172 -41.22 5.66 7.59
N ALA A 173 -40.04 6.25 7.79
CA ALA A 173 -39.40 7.07 6.77
C ALA A 173 -38.55 6.25 5.80
N ASN A 174 -38.38 6.80 4.60
CA ASN A 174 -37.44 6.32 3.59
C ASN A 174 -36.39 7.42 3.30
N PRO A 175 -35.36 7.16 2.47
CA PRO A 175 -34.33 8.15 2.12
C PRO A 175 -34.87 9.48 1.60
N ALA A 176 -36.03 9.49 0.91
CA ALA A 176 -36.63 10.71 0.36
C ALA A 176 -37.37 11.55 1.41
N ASP A 177 -37.99 10.91 2.40
CA ASP A 177 -38.57 11.61 3.54
C ASP A 177 -37.47 12.29 4.38
N TYR A 178 -36.34 11.61 4.59
CA TYR A 178 -35.18 12.24 5.22
C TYR A 178 -34.57 13.35 4.35
N ALA A 179 -34.41 13.17 3.03
CA ALA A 179 -33.91 14.22 2.15
C ALA A 179 -34.79 15.49 2.19
N ARG A 180 -36.12 15.34 2.34
CA ARG A 180 -37.05 16.46 2.57
C ARG A 180 -36.78 17.17 3.89
N LEU A 181 -36.53 16.42 4.98
CA LEU A 181 -36.19 16.97 6.30
C LEU A 181 -34.83 17.70 6.28
N LEU A 182 -33.81 17.08 5.69
CA LEU A 182 -32.46 17.64 5.58
C LEU A 182 -32.47 18.96 4.79
N ARG A 183 -33.13 19.00 3.63
CA ARG A 183 -33.24 20.22 2.80
C ARG A 183 -33.95 21.37 3.53
N ALA A 184 -35.05 21.08 4.22
CA ALA A 184 -35.77 22.07 5.02
C ALA A 184 -34.92 22.59 6.19
N SER A 185 -34.20 21.69 6.86
CA SER A 185 -33.29 22.01 7.96
C SER A 185 -32.10 22.85 7.48
N TYR A 186 -31.46 22.48 6.37
CA TYR A 186 -30.33 23.21 5.79
C TYR A 186 -30.69 24.66 5.49
N ALA A 187 -31.79 24.89 4.75
CA ALA A 187 -32.28 26.24 4.47
C ALA A 187 -32.58 27.04 5.75
N THR A 188 -33.19 26.39 6.74
CA THR A 188 -33.53 27.01 8.04
C THR A 188 -32.29 27.36 8.87
N ILE A 189 -31.30 26.45 8.94
CA ILE A 189 -30.03 26.65 9.65
C ILE A 189 -29.24 27.80 9.01
N LYS A 190 -29.09 27.80 7.67
CA LYS A 190 -28.36 28.87 6.96
C LYS A 190 -29.06 30.23 7.07
N ALA A 191 -30.39 30.27 7.09
CA ALA A 191 -31.15 31.51 7.31
C ALA A 191 -31.07 32.02 8.77
N ALA A 192 -30.88 31.14 9.74
CA ALA A 192 -30.68 31.49 11.15
C ALA A 192 -29.23 31.91 11.44
N ASN A 193 -28.25 31.20 10.89
CA ASN A 193 -26.82 31.49 11.01
C ASN A 193 -26.09 31.07 9.70
N PRO A 194 -25.76 32.02 8.81
CA PRO A 194 -25.09 31.72 7.53
C PRO A 194 -23.74 31.01 7.66
N ASN A 195 -23.05 31.19 8.79
CA ASN A 195 -21.74 30.59 9.05
C ASN A 195 -21.82 29.16 9.60
N ALA A 196 -23.00 28.71 10.05
CA ALA A 196 -23.20 27.37 10.60
C ALA A 196 -22.91 26.28 9.56
N LYS A 197 -22.39 25.14 10.03
CA LYS A 197 -22.18 23.91 9.27
C LYS A 197 -23.27 22.90 9.58
N VAL A 198 -23.80 22.28 8.55
CA VAL A 198 -24.87 21.27 8.63
C VAL A 198 -24.29 19.89 8.34
N LEU A 199 -24.48 18.96 9.28
CA LEU A 199 -24.18 17.54 9.09
C LEU A 199 -25.47 16.82 8.66
N THR A 200 -25.33 15.80 7.82
CA THR A 200 -26.35 14.76 7.68
C THR A 200 -26.55 14.04 9.02
N ALA A 201 -27.63 13.27 9.15
CA ALA A 201 -27.72 12.26 10.18
C ALA A 201 -26.54 11.29 10.07
N GLY A 202 -26.08 10.79 11.22
CA GLY A 202 -25.19 9.65 11.24
C GLY A 202 -25.99 8.39 10.88
N VAL A 203 -25.53 7.68 9.86
CA VAL A 203 -26.10 6.40 9.40
C VAL A 203 -25.29 5.23 9.93
N ASN A 204 -25.94 4.14 10.36
CA ASN A 204 -25.29 2.97 10.94
C ASN A 204 -24.38 2.25 9.91
N GLY A 205 -23.17 1.88 10.36
CA GLY A 205 -22.08 1.49 9.48
C GLY A 205 -21.69 2.66 8.57
N PHE A 206 -21.90 2.47 7.27
CA PHE A 206 -21.74 3.51 6.24
C PHE A 206 -22.97 3.70 5.34
N ALA A 207 -23.94 2.78 5.38
CA ALA A 207 -25.21 2.77 4.63
C ALA A 207 -25.21 3.37 3.20
N VAL A 208 -24.14 3.19 2.41
CA VAL A 208 -23.95 3.88 1.12
C VAL A 208 -25.15 3.74 0.15
N PRO A 209 -25.79 2.55 -0.03
CA PRO A 209 -27.03 2.43 -0.82
C PRO A 209 -28.18 3.35 -0.36
N TRP A 210 -28.32 3.56 0.94
CA TRP A 210 -29.31 4.46 1.52
C TRP A 210 -28.91 5.93 1.28
N LEU A 211 -27.61 6.26 1.41
CA LEU A 211 -27.08 7.59 1.12
C LEU A 211 -27.24 7.99 -0.36
N GLU A 212 -27.02 7.06 -1.29
CA GLU A 212 -27.29 7.23 -2.73
C GLU A 212 -28.77 7.56 -3.00
N LYS A 213 -29.70 6.79 -2.39
CA LYS A 213 -31.14 7.05 -2.48
C LYS A 213 -31.54 8.41 -1.87
N MET A 214 -30.86 8.84 -0.80
CA MET A 214 -31.06 10.15 -0.16
C MET A 214 -30.57 11.31 -1.06
N VAL A 215 -29.41 11.14 -1.69
CA VAL A 215 -28.87 12.07 -2.69
C VAL A 215 -29.82 12.18 -3.89
N ALA A 216 -30.23 11.06 -4.47
CA ALA A 216 -31.15 11.00 -5.60
C ALA A 216 -32.52 11.65 -5.32
N ALA A 217 -32.96 11.66 -4.06
CA ALA A 217 -34.17 12.36 -3.60
C ALA A 217 -33.98 13.88 -3.36
N GLY A 218 -32.85 14.45 -3.77
CA GLY A 218 -32.54 15.88 -3.68
C GLY A 218 -31.96 16.29 -2.32
N GLY A 219 -31.20 15.40 -1.67
CA GLY A 219 -30.35 15.72 -0.52
C GLY A 219 -28.96 16.25 -0.89
N GLU A 220 -28.55 16.11 -2.16
CA GLU A 220 -27.25 16.61 -2.64
C GLU A 220 -27.10 18.13 -2.44
N GLY A 221 -25.93 18.55 -1.97
CA GLY A 221 -25.65 19.95 -1.65
C GLY A 221 -26.41 20.51 -0.44
N GLN A 222 -27.27 19.73 0.22
CA GLN A 222 -28.06 20.15 1.40
C GLN A 222 -27.35 19.84 2.73
N TYR A 223 -26.03 19.69 2.70
CA TYR A 223 -25.17 19.48 3.86
C TYR A 223 -23.76 20.00 3.57
N ASP A 224 -23.03 20.37 4.63
CA ASP A 224 -21.63 20.77 4.54
C ASP A 224 -20.68 19.61 4.89
N ILE A 225 -21.16 18.63 5.67
CA ILE A 225 -20.39 17.51 6.26
C ILE A 225 -21.25 16.24 6.21
N LEU A 226 -20.65 15.10 5.87
CA LEU A 226 -21.31 13.79 5.89
C LEU A 226 -21.06 13.12 7.25
N ALA A 227 -22.08 12.53 7.86
CA ALA A 227 -21.97 11.82 9.14
C ALA A 227 -22.26 10.31 9.00
N VAL A 228 -21.51 9.49 9.74
CA VAL A 228 -21.62 8.02 9.74
C VAL A 228 -21.37 7.44 11.14
N HIS A 229 -21.93 6.27 11.43
CA HIS A 229 -21.80 5.55 12.71
C HIS A 229 -21.17 4.14 12.51
N PRO A 230 -19.84 4.03 12.27
CA PRO A 230 -19.14 2.77 11.95
C PRO A 230 -18.98 1.77 13.11
N TYR A 231 -20.06 1.42 13.79
CA TYR A 231 -20.10 0.31 14.74
C TYR A 231 -19.84 -1.03 14.03
N VAL A 232 -18.90 -1.82 14.53
CA VAL A 232 -18.74 -3.23 14.13
C VAL A 232 -19.45 -4.14 15.13
N ARG A 233 -19.73 -5.40 14.74
CA ARG A 233 -20.21 -6.42 15.69
C ARG A 233 -19.23 -6.57 16.86
N PHE A 234 -19.77 -6.77 18.05
CA PHE A 234 -19.13 -6.28 19.28
C PHE A 234 -17.82 -6.98 19.68
N LYS A 235 -17.49 -8.15 19.10
CA LYS A 235 -16.17 -8.81 19.29
C LYS A 235 -15.11 -8.45 18.26
N THR A 236 -15.52 -7.98 17.09
CA THR A 236 -14.65 -7.87 15.93
C THR A 236 -13.71 -6.66 16.05
N SER A 237 -12.43 -6.86 15.71
CA SER A 237 -11.43 -5.80 15.64
C SER A 237 -11.80 -4.76 14.58
N PRO A 238 -11.35 -3.50 14.72
CA PRO A 238 -11.59 -2.49 13.69
C PRO A 238 -11.07 -2.94 12.31
N GLU A 239 -9.89 -3.56 12.28
CA GLU A 239 -9.21 -4.08 11.08
C GLU A 239 -9.98 -5.15 10.31
N ALA A 240 -11.01 -5.76 10.89
CA ALA A 240 -11.74 -6.87 10.28
C ALA A 240 -13.05 -6.47 9.58
N LYS A 241 -13.53 -5.21 9.69
CA LYS A 241 -14.78 -4.75 9.03
C LYS A 241 -14.73 -3.31 8.50
N TYR A 242 -15.36 -2.36 9.17
CA TYR A 242 -15.64 -1.02 8.62
C TYR A 242 -14.41 -0.10 8.65
N TRP A 243 -13.48 -0.33 9.57
CA TRP A 243 -12.29 0.51 9.73
C TRP A 243 -11.12 0.06 8.87
N ALA A 244 -11.15 -1.18 8.38
CA ALA A 244 -10.30 -1.59 7.28
C ALA A 244 -10.53 -0.67 6.07
N ASP A 245 -9.46 -0.44 5.31
CA ASP A 245 -9.45 0.46 4.15
C ASP A 245 -10.59 0.14 3.15
N ASN A 246 -11.08 -1.10 3.13
CA ASN A 246 -11.88 -1.70 2.07
C ASN A 246 -13.40 -1.38 2.12
N GLN A 247 -13.97 -1.04 3.28
CA GLN A 247 -15.36 -0.54 3.39
C GLN A 247 -15.38 0.99 3.48
N LEU A 248 -14.38 1.59 4.14
CA LEU A 248 -14.23 3.03 4.25
C LEU A 248 -13.88 3.65 2.88
N ALA A 249 -13.11 2.96 2.03
CA ALA A 249 -12.94 3.29 0.61
C ALA A 249 -14.28 3.46 -0.12
N TYR A 250 -15.26 2.58 0.09
CA TYR A 250 -16.56 2.69 -0.58
C TYR A 250 -17.34 3.94 -0.12
N LEU A 251 -17.27 4.30 1.16
CA LEU A 251 -17.82 5.57 1.65
C LEU A 251 -17.06 6.79 1.08
N MET A 252 -15.73 6.75 1.03
CA MET A 252 -14.92 7.85 0.53
C MET A 252 -15.12 8.05 -0.98
N ALA A 253 -15.29 6.97 -1.74
CA ALA A 253 -15.69 7.01 -3.14
C ALA A 253 -17.07 7.67 -3.34
N PHE A 254 -18.07 7.29 -2.56
CA PHE A 254 -19.38 7.96 -2.52
C PHE A 254 -19.23 9.45 -2.24
N ASN A 255 -18.52 9.81 -1.18
CA ASN A 255 -18.30 11.19 -0.80
C ASN A 255 -17.58 12.00 -1.90
N GLN A 256 -16.59 11.40 -2.58
CA GLN A 256 -15.86 12.02 -3.68
C GLN A 256 -16.78 12.37 -4.86
N ARG A 257 -17.77 11.51 -5.18
CA ARG A 257 -18.78 11.80 -6.21
C ARG A 257 -19.68 12.97 -5.81
N HIS A 258 -20.09 13.04 -4.54
CA HIS A 258 -21.09 14.01 -4.04
C HIS A 258 -20.48 15.25 -3.39
N GLY A 259 -19.43 15.78 -4.02
CA GLY A 259 -18.83 17.07 -3.67
C GLY A 259 -17.76 17.04 -2.57
N ASN A 260 -17.20 15.86 -2.28
CA ASN A 260 -16.03 15.61 -1.43
C ASN A 260 -16.05 16.38 -0.10
N LYS A 261 -17.10 16.17 0.69
CA LYS A 261 -17.29 16.87 1.97
C LYS A 261 -16.43 16.24 3.07
N PRO A 262 -16.11 16.96 4.16
CA PRO A 262 -15.58 16.31 5.35
C PRO A 262 -16.53 15.21 5.83
N VAL A 263 -15.97 14.05 6.22
CA VAL A 263 -16.74 12.91 6.75
C VAL A 263 -16.47 12.77 8.24
N TRP A 264 -17.49 12.75 9.08
CA TRP A 264 -17.37 12.67 10.54
C TRP A 264 -17.98 11.35 11.04
N ALA A 265 -17.23 10.55 11.80
CA ALA A 265 -17.79 9.41 12.52
C ALA A 265 -18.45 9.92 13.82
N THR A 266 -19.74 10.27 13.77
CA THR A 266 -20.43 10.93 14.89
C THR A 266 -20.78 10.00 16.05
N GLU A 267 -20.69 8.69 15.84
CA GLU A 267 -20.68 7.66 16.88
C GLU A 267 -19.81 6.48 16.44
N PHE A 268 -19.11 5.86 17.39
CA PHE A 268 -18.59 4.51 17.28
C PHE A 268 -18.14 3.99 18.65
N GLY A 269 -18.06 2.67 18.83
CA GLY A 269 -17.46 2.10 20.02
C GLY A 269 -17.64 0.59 20.15
N TRP A 270 -17.20 0.07 21.29
CA TRP A 270 -17.36 -1.32 21.69
C TRP A 270 -17.86 -1.39 23.14
N ALA A 271 -18.80 -2.30 23.44
CA ALA A 271 -19.37 -2.49 24.77
C ALA A 271 -18.59 -3.53 25.58
N THR A 272 -18.52 -3.38 26.91
CA THR A 272 -17.77 -4.28 27.81
C THR A 272 -18.63 -5.18 28.71
N ALA A 273 -19.95 -5.18 28.54
CA ALA A 273 -20.87 -6.07 29.26
C ALA A 273 -22.25 -6.18 28.56
N PHE A 274 -23.12 -7.03 29.10
CA PHE A 274 -24.53 -7.26 28.75
C PHE A 274 -24.85 -7.86 27.38
N ASP A 275 -24.01 -7.62 26.37
CA ASP A 275 -24.10 -8.34 25.10
C ASP A 275 -23.27 -9.65 25.14
N PRO A 276 -23.77 -10.80 24.63
CA PRO A 276 -22.96 -12.01 24.42
C PRO A 276 -21.73 -11.81 23.53
N GLU A 277 -21.72 -10.78 22.68
CA GLU A 277 -20.62 -10.31 21.84
C GLU A 277 -19.77 -9.21 22.52
N ALA A 278 -20.00 -8.80 23.77
CA ALA A 278 -19.17 -7.79 24.45
C ALA A 278 -17.69 -8.21 24.61
N VAL A 279 -16.79 -7.22 24.65
CA VAL A 279 -15.33 -7.40 24.75
C VAL A 279 -14.78 -7.12 26.15
N SER A 280 -13.54 -7.53 26.41
CA SER A 280 -12.82 -7.11 27.60
C SER A 280 -12.53 -5.60 27.56
N GLU A 281 -12.32 -4.97 28.72
CA GLU A 281 -12.03 -3.53 28.80
C GLU A 281 -10.63 -3.18 28.24
N SER A 282 -9.71 -4.14 28.27
CA SER A 282 -8.41 -4.04 27.58
C SER A 282 -8.61 -4.02 26.08
N THR A 283 -9.45 -4.92 25.56
CA THR A 283 -9.80 -5.00 24.13
C THR A 283 -10.56 -3.75 23.67
N GLN A 284 -11.47 -3.24 24.49
CA GLN A 284 -12.16 -1.96 24.24
C GLN A 284 -11.16 -0.81 24.07
N ALA A 285 -10.17 -0.72 24.95
CA ALA A 285 -9.14 0.32 24.90
C ALA A 285 -8.29 0.22 23.61
N ASP A 286 -7.89 -0.99 23.21
CA ASP A 286 -7.15 -1.21 21.96
C ASP A 286 -7.98 -0.84 20.73
N TYR A 287 -9.20 -1.37 20.63
CA TYR A 287 -10.05 -1.17 19.46
C TYR A 287 -10.44 0.29 19.26
N LEU A 288 -10.76 1.02 20.34
CA LEU A 288 -11.02 2.46 20.27
C LEU A 288 -9.81 3.25 19.75
N ALA A 289 -8.60 2.92 20.20
CA ALA A 289 -7.38 3.59 19.77
C ALA A 289 -7.05 3.30 18.30
N ARG A 290 -7.13 2.02 17.89
CA ARG A 290 -6.86 1.57 16.52
C ARG A 290 -7.85 2.19 15.53
N ALA A 291 -9.14 2.19 15.87
CA ALA A 291 -10.19 2.82 15.07
C ALA A 291 -9.93 4.32 14.83
N TYR A 292 -9.45 5.05 15.84
CA TYR A 292 -9.00 6.44 15.65
C TYR A 292 -7.85 6.54 14.64
N VAL A 293 -6.77 5.78 14.81
CA VAL A 293 -5.60 5.87 13.94
C VAL A 293 -5.94 5.51 12.50
N THR A 294 -6.58 4.37 12.28
CA THR A 294 -6.97 3.91 10.94
C THR A 294 -8.02 4.84 10.32
N GLY A 295 -9.06 5.22 11.07
CA GLY A 295 -10.09 6.15 10.59
C GLY A 295 -9.53 7.52 10.18
N LEU A 296 -8.56 8.05 10.93
CA LEU A 296 -7.86 9.30 10.57
C LEU A 296 -7.02 9.15 9.29
N ALA A 297 -6.29 8.04 9.17
CA ALA A 297 -5.44 7.73 8.03
C ALA A 297 -6.23 7.56 6.72
N SER A 298 -7.39 6.90 6.80
CA SER A 298 -8.30 6.65 5.68
C SER A 298 -9.34 7.78 5.46
N GLY A 299 -9.15 8.95 6.08
CA GLY A 299 -9.83 10.22 5.70
C GLY A 299 -10.91 10.79 6.64
N LEU A 300 -11.32 10.11 7.71
CA LEU A 300 -12.38 10.60 8.62
C LEU A 300 -11.94 11.87 9.35
N SER A 301 -12.62 12.99 9.10
CA SER A 301 -12.25 14.34 9.53
C SER A 301 -12.40 14.58 11.05
N LYS A 302 -13.39 13.94 11.70
CA LYS A 302 -13.55 13.88 13.16
C LYS A 302 -14.18 12.55 13.55
N LEU A 303 -13.95 12.10 14.78
CA LEU A 303 -14.54 10.87 15.32
C LEU A 303 -15.03 11.12 16.75
N PHE A 304 -16.13 10.48 17.12
CA PHE A 304 -16.80 10.67 18.41
C PHE A 304 -17.09 9.31 19.04
N ILE A 305 -16.41 8.97 20.15
CA ILE A 305 -16.70 7.71 20.83
C ILE A 305 -18.11 7.78 21.41
N TYR A 306 -18.93 6.78 21.11
CA TYR A 306 -20.13 6.45 21.85
C TYR A 306 -19.78 5.39 22.90
N GLN A 307 -19.90 5.68 24.20
CA GLN A 307 -20.19 6.97 24.83
C GLN A 307 -19.25 7.20 26.01
N PHE A 308 -19.32 8.37 26.63
CA PHE A 308 -18.38 8.69 27.70
C PHE A 308 -18.64 7.88 28.99
N HIS A 309 -19.90 7.54 29.30
CA HIS A 309 -20.34 6.97 30.58
C HIS A 309 -21.00 5.59 30.45
N ASP A 310 -20.70 4.66 31.37
CA ASP A 310 -21.39 3.37 31.48
C ASP A 310 -22.78 3.54 32.14
N GLU A 311 -23.86 3.11 31.47
CA GLU A 311 -25.22 3.18 32.04
C GLU A 311 -25.51 2.06 33.06
N GLY A 312 -24.64 1.06 33.16
CA GLY A 312 -24.49 0.17 34.31
C GLY A 312 -24.94 -1.26 34.05
N THR A 313 -26.26 -1.49 33.96
CA THR A 313 -26.87 -2.81 33.70
C THR A 313 -27.24 -3.03 32.23
N ILE A 314 -26.94 -2.05 31.39
CA ILE A 314 -27.07 -1.99 29.93
C ILE A 314 -26.03 -0.98 29.43
N ASP A 315 -25.64 -1.07 28.16
CA ASP A 315 -24.82 -0.08 27.44
C ASP A 315 -23.52 0.37 28.15
N ASN A 316 -22.67 -0.60 28.51
CA ASN A 316 -21.35 -0.34 29.08
C ASN A 316 -20.29 -0.04 28.01
N TYR A 317 -20.56 1.00 27.21
CA TYR A 317 -19.67 1.59 26.23
C TYR A 317 -18.69 2.62 26.82
N GLY A 318 -18.90 3.02 28.08
CA GLY A 318 -18.23 4.15 28.74
C GLY A 318 -16.70 4.11 28.73
N LEU A 319 -16.10 5.29 28.83
CA LEU A 319 -14.70 5.49 29.27
C LEU A 319 -14.65 5.69 30.79
N VAL A 320 -15.72 6.23 31.39
CA VAL A 320 -15.94 6.28 32.85
C VAL A 320 -17.10 5.39 33.26
N ARG A 321 -17.01 4.83 34.47
CA ARG A 321 -18.05 4.03 35.10
C ARG A 321 -19.26 4.89 35.47
N LYS A 322 -20.37 4.20 35.78
CA LYS A 322 -21.61 4.78 36.31
C LYS A 322 -21.41 5.74 37.50
N ASP A 323 -20.36 5.54 38.31
CA ASP A 323 -20.04 6.36 39.48
C ASP A 323 -19.35 7.72 39.17
N TRP A 324 -18.99 7.99 37.91
CA TRP A 324 -18.19 9.14 37.44
C TRP A 324 -16.76 9.27 38.02
N THR A 325 -16.39 8.48 39.02
CA THR A 325 -15.10 8.55 39.72
C THR A 325 -14.12 7.48 39.29
N THR A 326 -14.61 6.36 38.74
CA THR A 326 -13.80 5.24 38.28
C THR A 326 -13.67 5.28 36.76
N THR A 327 -12.44 5.29 36.25
CA THR A 327 -12.13 5.24 34.80
C THR A 327 -11.93 3.80 34.33
N LYS A 328 -12.35 3.47 33.11
CA LYS A 328 -11.94 2.26 32.37
C LYS A 328 -10.59 2.49 31.68
N PRO A 329 -9.82 1.43 31.32
CA PRO A 329 -8.54 1.58 30.61
C PRO A 329 -8.62 2.45 29.34
N SER A 330 -9.75 2.38 28.64
CA SER A 330 -10.06 3.20 27.45
C SER A 330 -9.97 4.72 27.69
N TYR A 331 -10.20 5.21 28.91
CA TYR A 331 -10.00 6.61 29.28
C TYR A 331 -8.52 7.04 29.17
N THR A 332 -7.62 6.25 29.77
CA THR A 332 -6.18 6.51 29.78
C THR A 332 -5.61 6.42 28.38
N VAL A 333 -5.97 5.37 27.64
CA VAL A 333 -5.52 5.17 26.25
C VAL A 333 -6.00 6.30 25.35
N TYR A 334 -7.25 6.74 25.47
CA TYR A 334 -7.76 7.89 24.72
C TYR A 334 -7.00 9.18 25.06
N SER A 335 -6.74 9.46 26.34
CA SER A 335 -5.97 10.64 26.78
C SER A 335 -4.52 10.64 26.28
N ASN A 336 -3.86 9.48 26.30
CA ASN A 336 -2.52 9.32 25.72
C ASN A 336 -2.57 9.53 24.19
N LEU A 337 -3.55 8.95 23.48
CA LEU A 337 -3.70 9.12 22.03
C LEU A 337 -3.89 10.59 21.63
N VAL A 338 -4.75 11.34 22.33
CA VAL A 338 -4.92 12.80 22.15
C VAL A 338 -3.57 13.50 22.35
N THR A 339 -2.85 13.19 23.42
CA THR A 339 -1.55 13.78 23.76
C THR A 339 -0.48 13.48 22.70
N ARG A 340 -0.43 12.24 22.18
CA ARG A 340 0.58 11.80 21.21
C ARG A 340 0.29 12.27 19.80
N LEU A 341 -0.97 12.38 19.37
CA LEU A 341 -1.30 12.75 17.99
C LEU A 341 -1.73 14.20 17.78
N THR A 342 -2.15 14.97 18.79
CA THR A 342 -2.45 16.41 18.60
C THR A 342 -1.22 17.15 18.07
N ASN A 343 -1.41 17.98 17.04
CA ASN A 343 -0.40 18.68 16.24
C ASN A 343 0.60 17.76 15.51
N ALA A 344 0.31 16.47 15.35
CA ALA A 344 1.01 15.60 14.41
C ALA A 344 0.39 15.74 12.99
N THR A 345 1.18 15.48 11.96
CA THR A 345 0.72 15.42 10.56
C THR A 345 0.77 13.97 10.11
N TYR A 346 -0.34 13.38 9.70
CA TYR A 346 -0.32 12.01 9.17
C TYR A 346 0.45 11.99 7.84
N ASN A 347 1.38 11.05 7.69
CA ASN A 347 2.26 10.95 6.53
C ASN A 347 1.89 9.74 5.67
N VAL A 348 2.04 8.51 6.20
CA VAL A 348 1.81 7.28 5.43
C VAL A 348 1.54 6.07 6.32
N LYS A 349 0.86 5.05 5.80
CA LYS A 349 0.79 3.69 6.37
C LYS A 349 2.02 2.93 5.86
N VAL A 350 2.95 2.60 6.74
CA VAL A 350 4.23 1.97 6.37
C VAL A 350 4.00 0.47 6.16
N ASP A 351 4.40 -0.02 5.01
CA ASP A 351 4.30 -1.43 4.64
C ASP A 351 5.62 -2.16 4.99
N LEU A 352 5.62 -2.96 6.07
CA LEU A 352 6.83 -3.64 6.54
C LEU A 352 7.20 -4.88 5.70
N PHE A 353 6.28 -5.38 4.86
CA PHE A 353 6.39 -6.70 4.22
C PHE A 353 6.26 -6.66 2.69
N ASP A 354 6.28 -5.47 2.09
CA ASP A 354 6.13 -5.29 0.63
C ASP A 354 7.12 -6.14 -0.19
N TYR A 355 8.34 -6.34 0.34
CA TYR A 355 9.40 -7.13 -0.30
C TYR A 355 9.37 -8.65 0.00
N SER A 356 8.44 -9.13 0.83
CA SER A 356 8.28 -10.56 1.17
C SER A 356 6.99 -11.18 0.62
N ARG A 357 6.29 -10.49 -0.28
CA ARG A 357 5.05 -10.97 -0.90
C ARG A 357 5.31 -12.10 -1.91
N GLN A 358 4.58 -13.20 -1.77
CA GLN A 358 4.47 -14.23 -2.78
C GLN A 358 3.41 -13.80 -3.81
N ALA A 359 3.79 -13.59 -5.07
CA ALA A 359 2.83 -13.37 -6.15
C ALA A 359 1.95 -14.61 -6.37
N ILE A 360 0.63 -14.41 -6.44
CA ILE A 360 -0.37 -15.41 -6.81
C ILE A 360 -0.70 -15.28 -8.31
N GLU A 361 -0.91 -14.07 -8.81
CA GLU A 361 -1.26 -13.78 -10.20
C GLU A 361 -0.94 -12.32 -10.55
N ASP A 362 -0.25 -12.08 -11.66
CA ASP A 362 0.14 -10.74 -12.15
C ASP A 362 -0.51 -10.37 -13.50
N PHE A 363 -1.40 -11.23 -14.03
CA PHE A 363 -2.14 -11.08 -15.30
C PHE A 363 -1.30 -10.90 -16.59
N GLU A 364 0.02 -10.76 -16.49
CA GLU A 364 0.94 -10.56 -17.61
C GLU A 364 1.01 -11.78 -18.55
N ASN A 365 1.08 -12.98 -17.98
CA ASN A 365 1.28 -14.25 -18.72
C ASN A 365 0.20 -15.30 -18.39
N THR A 366 -0.96 -14.83 -17.96
CA THR A 366 -1.96 -15.62 -17.26
C THR A 366 -2.88 -16.40 -18.21
N PRO A 367 -3.14 -17.70 -17.94
CA PRO A 367 -4.19 -18.46 -18.62
C PRO A 367 -5.57 -17.81 -18.41
N ALA A 368 -6.51 -18.02 -19.32
CA ALA A 368 -7.86 -17.48 -19.18
C ALA A 368 -8.50 -17.85 -17.83
N TRP A 369 -8.81 -16.83 -17.02
CA TRP A 369 -9.64 -16.95 -15.82
C TRP A 369 -11.09 -17.12 -16.27
N ASN A 370 -11.72 -18.23 -15.89
CA ASN A 370 -13.06 -18.57 -16.34
C ASN A 370 -14.08 -18.20 -15.27
N PRO A 371 -15.12 -17.40 -15.58
CA PRO A 371 -16.21 -17.15 -14.66
C PRO A 371 -17.19 -18.34 -14.65
N PHE A 372 -17.56 -18.76 -13.44
CA PHE A 372 -18.79 -19.46 -13.14
C PHE A 372 -19.84 -18.44 -12.67
N THR A 373 -21.09 -18.61 -13.07
CA THR A 373 -22.18 -17.68 -12.75
C THR A 373 -23.41 -18.43 -12.26
N ASP A 374 -23.94 -18.03 -11.11
CA ASP A 374 -25.15 -18.59 -10.49
C ASP A 374 -26.29 -17.57 -10.48
N GLY A 375 -27.54 -18.03 -10.32
CA GLY A 375 -28.70 -17.19 -9.98
C GLY A 375 -29.06 -16.10 -11.00
N GLY A 376 -28.63 -16.25 -12.26
CA GLY A 376 -28.84 -15.27 -13.32
C GLY A 376 -27.73 -14.21 -13.44
N ALA A 377 -26.67 -14.28 -12.62
CA ALA A 377 -25.48 -13.45 -12.80
C ALA A 377 -24.86 -13.63 -14.20
N SER A 378 -24.14 -12.61 -14.65
CA SER A 378 -23.40 -12.61 -15.90
C SER A 378 -22.02 -11.98 -15.70
N ALA A 379 -21.02 -12.51 -16.38
CA ALA A 379 -19.65 -12.04 -16.31
C ALA A 379 -18.93 -12.22 -17.65
N ASN A 380 -18.20 -11.19 -18.07
CA ASN A 380 -17.23 -11.26 -19.16
C ASN A 380 -15.87 -10.85 -18.59
N VAL A 381 -15.03 -11.85 -18.38
CA VAL A 381 -13.69 -11.77 -17.79
C VAL A 381 -12.66 -11.78 -18.91
N THR A 382 -11.82 -10.76 -18.95
CA THR A 382 -10.79 -10.57 -19.99
C THR A 382 -9.50 -10.04 -19.38
N ILE A 383 -8.36 -10.56 -19.84
CA ILE A 383 -7.07 -9.89 -19.61
C ILE A 383 -7.03 -8.64 -20.49
N SER A 384 -6.78 -7.46 -19.90
CA SER A 384 -6.88 -6.17 -20.58
C SER A 384 -5.79 -5.19 -20.12
N GLY A 385 -5.35 -4.32 -21.03
CA GLY A 385 -4.48 -3.17 -20.72
C GLY A 385 -5.21 -1.85 -20.48
N ASP A 386 -6.56 -1.84 -20.39
CA ASP A 386 -7.34 -0.59 -20.26
C ASP A 386 -7.09 0.16 -18.94
N GLN A 387 -6.94 -0.59 -17.85
CA GLN A 387 -6.50 -0.12 -16.53
C GLN A 387 -5.62 -1.23 -15.94
N VAL A 388 -4.44 -0.84 -15.48
CA VAL A 388 -3.40 -1.72 -14.94
C VAL A 388 -2.75 -1.02 -13.74
N HIS A 389 -2.48 -1.75 -12.69
CA HIS A 389 -1.72 -1.30 -11.51
C HIS A 389 -0.23 -1.65 -11.69
N GLY A 390 0.05 -2.91 -12.00
CA GLY A 390 1.38 -3.46 -12.22
C GLY A 390 1.55 -4.00 -13.64
N GLY A 391 2.66 -3.69 -14.31
CA GLY A 391 2.96 -4.27 -15.62
C GLY A 391 2.21 -3.62 -16.79
N SER A 392 1.56 -4.45 -17.61
CA SER A 392 0.92 -4.11 -18.88
C SER A 392 -0.50 -4.66 -19.05
N LYS A 393 -0.97 -5.54 -18.15
CA LYS A 393 -2.30 -6.18 -18.21
C LYS A 393 -2.84 -6.44 -16.80
N GLY A 394 -4.12 -6.14 -16.61
CA GLY A 394 -4.91 -6.60 -15.45
C GLY A 394 -6.10 -7.46 -15.88
N LEU A 395 -6.84 -7.97 -14.90
CA LEU A 395 -8.10 -8.69 -15.11
C LEU A 395 -9.28 -7.72 -15.16
N LYS A 396 -9.77 -7.41 -16.36
CA LYS A 396 -11.02 -6.68 -16.55
C LYS A 396 -12.21 -7.61 -16.38
N VAL A 397 -13.15 -7.23 -15.52
CA VAL A 397 -14.36 -8.01 -15.24
C VAL A 397 -15.58 -7.13 -15.43
N ASN A 398 -16.24 -7.31 -16.58
CA ASN A 398 -17.54 -6.69 -16.85
C ASN A 398 -18.60 -7.64 -16.26
N TYR A 399 -19.46 -7.16 -15.35
CA TYR A 399 -20.42 -8.02 -14.66
C TYR A 399 -21.84 -7.45 -14.63
N GLY A 400 -22.80 -8.33 -14.37
CA GLY A 400 -24.17 -7.99 -14.04
C GLY A 400 -24.75 -9.00 -13.06
N LEU A 401 -25.06 -8.57 -11.84
CA LEU A 401 -25.69 -9.38 -10.79
C LEU A 401 -27.19 -9.07 -10.75
N THR A 402 -28.01 -9.94 -11.31
CA THR A 402 -29.48 -9.94 -11.11
C THR A 402 -29.92 -10.89 -9.99
N GLY A 403 -29.01 -11.74 -9.52
CA GLY A 403 -29.17 -12.76 -8.49
C GLY A 403 -27.89 -13.60 -8.39
N GLY A 404 -27.82 -14.52 -7.42
CA GLY A 404 -26.68 -15.42 -7.24
C GLY A 404 -25.33 -14.72 -7.01
N TYR A 405 -24.28 -15.29 -7.60
CA TYR A 405 -22.90 -14.83 -7.52
C TYR A 405 -22.13 -15.12 -8.81
N ILE A 406 -20.98 -14.48 -8.96
CA ILE A 406 -19.96 -14.80 -9.95
C ILE A 406 -18.79 -15.36 -9.18
N GLU A 407 -18.25 -16.51 -9.57
CA GLU A 407 -16.97 -17.01 -9.08
C GLU A 407 -15.98 -17.05 -10.25
N MET A 408 -14.75 -16.60 -10.05
CA MET A 408 -13.72 -16.63 -11.07
C MET A 408 -12.37 -16.98 -10.45
N GLY A 409 -11.57 -17.72 -11.20
CA GLY A 409 -10.29 -18.21 -10.72
C GLY A 409 -9.52 -18.93 -11.81
N ARG A 410 -8.38 -19.49 -11.41
CA ARG A 410 -7.51 -20.30 -12.25
C ARG A 410 -8.10 -21.70 -12.38
N ASN A 411 -8.02 -22.30 -13.58
CA ASN A 411 -8.37 -23.72 -13.79
C ASN A 411 -7.56 -24.70 -12.91
N THR A 412 -6.45 -24.24 -12.33
CA THR A 412 -5.64 -24.97 -11.35
C THR A 412 -5.37 -24.02 -10.18
N PRO A 413 -5.88 -24.32 -8.97
CA PRO A 413 -5.64 -23.50 -7.78
C PRO A 413 -4.16 -23.26 -7.50
N ALA A 414 -3.81 -22.04 -7.08
CA ALA A 414 -2.44 -21.65 -6.79
C ALA A 414 -2.05 -22.14 -5.38
N GLN A 415 -0.97 -22.93 -5.29
CA GLN A 415 -0.40 -23.35 -4.01
C GLN A 415 0.38 -22.19 -3.39
N LEU A 416 0.09 -21.86 -2.12
CA LEU A 416 0.80 -20.84 -1.38
C LEU A 416 1.93 -21.49 -0.57
N THR A 417 3.11 -20.89 -0.60
CA THR A 417 4.28 -21.42 0.11
C THR A 417 4.19 -21.09 1.60
N GLY A 418 4.60 -22.03 2.44
CA GLY A 418 4.70 -21.87 3.89
C GLY A 418 3.37 -21.58 4.60
N GLN A 419 3.31 -20.48 5.36
CA GLN A 419 2.20 -20.10 6.23
C GLN A 419 1.77 -18.62 6.06
N PRO A 420 1.16 -18.25 4.92
CA PRO A 420 0.66 -16.90 4.72
C PRO A 420 -0.39 -16.53 5.77
N SER A 421 -0.29 -15.32 6.29
CA SER A 421 -1.27 -14.73 7.22
C SER A 421 -2.28 -13.82 6.53
N LYS A 422 -2.01 -13.44 5.28
CA LYS A 422 -2.83 -12.53 4.48
C LYS A 422 -2.77 -12.90 3.00
N VAL A 423 -3.87 -12.68 2.30
CA VAL A 423 -3.96 -12.68 0.83
C VAL A 423 -4.66 -11.41 0.37
N GLY A 424 -4.31 -10.89 -0.79
CA GLY A 424 -4.93 -9.68 -1.31
C GLY A 424 -4.68 -9.48 -2.80
N PHE A 425 -5.30 -8.44 -3.33
CA PHE A 425 -5.13 -7.97 -4.71
C PHE A 425 -5.39 -6.47 -4.78
N TRP A 426 -4.89 -5.84 -5.84
CA TRP A 426 -5.25 -4.47 -6.19
C TRP A 426 -6.53 -4.47 -7.03
N ILE A 427 -7.39 -3.48 -6.81
CA ILE A 427 -8.62 -3.26 -7.55
C ILE A 427 -8.75 -1.80 -7.96
N TYR A 428 -9.10 -1.58 -9.22
CA TYR A 428 -9.69 -0.36 -9.70
C TYR A 428 -11.19 -0.57 -9.72
N GLY A 429 -11.87 0.10 -8.80
CA GLY A 429 -13.30 0.00 -8.62
C GLY A 429 -14.12 0.67 -9.71
N ASP A 430 -15.42 0.46 -9.64
CA ASP A 430 -16.40 1.01 -10.58
C ASP A 430 -17.55 1.76 -9.90
N ASP A 431 -17.45 1.93 -8.58
CA ASP A 431 -18.44 2.50 -7.68
C ASP A 431 -19.70 1.64 -7.44
N SER A 432 -19.83 0.45 -8.04
CA SER A 432 -21.05 -0.37 -7.89
C SER A 432 -21.27 -0.90 -6.47
N GLY A 433 -20.25 -0.92 -5.61
CA GLY A 433 -20.37 -1.45 -4.24
C GLY A 433 -20.51 -2.97 -4.13
N ALA A 434 -20.30 -3.72 -5.23
CA ALA A 434 -20.33 -5.17 -5.21
C ALA A 434 -19.31 -5.75 -4.21
N LEU A 435 -19.70 -6.81 -3.49
CA LEU A 435 -18.89 -7.42 -2.44
C LEU A 435 -17.99 -8.51 -3.02
N PHE A 436 -16.69 -8.35 -2.84
CA PHE A 436 -15.67 -9.32 -3.20
C PHE A 436 -15.43 -10.32 -2.06
N LYS A 437 -15.20 -11.58 -2.43
CA LYS A 437 -14.78 -12.65 -1.53
C LYS A 437 -13.54 -13.35 -2.07
N ILE A 438 -12.67 -13.84 -1.19
CA ILE A 438 -11.49 -14.66 -1.53
C ILE A 438 -11.69 -16.06 -0.97
N LEU A 439 -11.46 -17.09 -1.78
CA LEU A 439 -11.64 -18.49 -1.42
C LEU A 439 -10.27 -19.18 -1.30
N VAL A 440 -10.00 -19.74 -0.12
CA VAL A 440 -8.76 -20.45 0.20
C VAL A 440 -9.09 -21.83 0.76
N LYS A 441 -8.28 -22.83 0.39
CA LYS A 441 -8.46 -24.21 0.83
C LYS A 441 -7.26 -24.69 1.65
N GLY A 442 -7.53 -25.26 2.82
CA GLY A 442 -6.53 -25.88 3.70
C GLY A 442 -6.05 -27.24 3.20
N SER A 443 -4.95 -27.72 3.79
CA SER A 443 -4.34 -29.03 3.47
C SER A 443 -5.19 -30.25 3.87
N ASP A 444 -6.14 -30.04 4.78
CA ASP A 444 -7.22 -30.97 5.14
C ASP A 444 -8.39 -30.99 4.14
N GLY A 445 -8.37 -30.09 3.15
CA GLY A 445 -9.43 -29.89 2.18
C GLY A 445 -10.58 -28.99 2.63
N GLN A 446 -10.51 -28.40 3.84
CA GLN A 446 -11.50 -27.43 4.30
C GLN A 446 -11.41 -26.14 3.46
N LEU A 447 -12.57 -25.64 3.03
CA LEU A 447 -12.71 -24.39 2.29
C LEU A 447 -13.05 -23.25 3.27
N PHE A 448 -12.41 -22.11 3.04
CA PHE A 448 -12.56 -20.86 3.78
C PHE A 448 -12.88 -19.74 2.79
N VAL A 449 -13.89 -18.93 3.13
CA VAL A 449 -14.35 -17.78 2.32
C VAL A 449 -14.23 -16.52 3.17
N TYR A 450 -13.36 -15.62 2.71
CA TYR A 450 -13.06 -14.34 3.35
C TYR A 450 -13.73 -13.21 2.58
N GLU A 451 -14.16 -12.15 3.26
CA GLU A 451 -14.83 -10.99 2.65
C GLU A 451 -13.94 -9.75 2.77
N PRO A 452 -12.91 -9.57 1.91
CA PRO A 452 -11.99 -8.44 2.03
C PRO A 452 -12.69 -7.10 1.92
N GLY A 453 -13.72 -6.95 1.08
CA GLY A 453 -14.51 -5.72 1.02
C GLY A 453 -15.27 -5.49 -0.28
N LYS A 454 -15.62 -4.24 -0.54
CA LYS A 454 -16.44 -3.84 -1.70
C LYS A 454 -15.58 -3.23 -2.79
N ALA A 455 -16.09 -3.28 -4.01
CA ALA A 455 -15.42 -2.78 -5.22
C ALA A 455 -15.00 -1.30 -5.17
N GLY A 456 -15.57 -0.48 -4.28
CA GLY A 456 -15.81 0.96 -4.44
C GLY A 456 -14.64 1.83 -4.91
N GLY A 457 -14.95 2.87 -5.69
CA GLY A 457 -13.99 3.91 -6.06
C GLY A 457 -13.23 3.64 -7.35
N LYS A 458 -13.34 4.59 -8.30
CA LYS A 458 -12.58 4.59 -9.56
C LYS A 458 -11.12 5.03 -9.36
N TYR A 459 -10.41 4.26 -8.53
CA TYR A 459 -9.00 4.42 -8.19
C TYR A 459 -8.43 3.08 -7.71
N TRP A 460 -7.11 2.91 -7.85
CA TRP A 460 -6.41 1.74 -7.34
C TRP A 460 -6.34 1.74 -5.81
N HIS A 461 -6.85 0.67 -5.21
CA HIS A 461 -6.70 0.36 -3.79
C HIS A 461 -6.57 -1.15 -3.60
N ARG A 462 -6.20 -1.58 -2.40
CA ARG A 462 -6.07 -3.01 -2.07
C ARG A 462 -7.38 -3.55 -1.51
N LEU A 463 -7.68 -4.81 -1.81
CA LEU A 463 -8.63 -5.63 -1.06
C LEU A 463 -7.85 -6.79 -0.43
N GLU A 464 -7.75 -6.77 0.89
CA GLU A 464 -6.95 -7.72 1.68
C GLU A 464 -7.84 -8.55 2.61
N ALA A 465 -7.54 -9.84 2.70
CA ALA A 465 -8.15 -10.79 3.63
C ALA A 465 -7.08 -11.42 4.52
N PHE A 466 -7.27 -11.29 5.83
CA PHE A 466 -6.42 -11.93 6.84
C PHE A 466 -6.85 -13.38 7.03
N LEU A 467 -5.93 -14.31 6.76
CA LEU A 467 -6.17 -15.76 6.82
C LEU A 467 -6.33 -16.29 8.25
N LYS A 468 -5.89 -15.51 9.24
CA LYS A 468 -6.10 -15.73 10.68
C LYS A 468 -6.91 -14.55 11.21
N GLY A 469 -8.21 -14.74 11.45
CA GLY A 469 -9.10 -13.65 11.88
C GLY A 469 -10.56 -14.08 12.02
N GLU A 470 -11.40 -13.18 12.54
CA GLU A 470 -12.85 -13.36 12.60
C GLU A 470 -13.52 -13.10 11.25
N ASN A 471 -14.76 -13.58 11.07
CA ASN A 471 -15.60 -13.38 9.86
C ASN A 471 -15.17 -14.18 8.62
N VAL A 472 -14.84 -15.46 8.82
CA VAL A 472 -14.54 -16.42 7.75
C VAL A 472 -15.65 -17.45 7.69
N TYR A 473 -16.31 -17.61 6.54
CA TYR A 473 -17.22 -18.74 6.33
C TYR A 473 -16.42 -19.98 6.00
N HIS A 474 -16.77 -21.12 6.61
CA HIS A 474 -16.01 -22.35 6.41
C HIS A 474 -16.88 -23.61 6.47
N ASN A 475 -16.43 -24.69 5.83
CA ASN A 475 -17.20 -25.95 5.71
C ASN A 475 -16.70 -27.10 6.62
N GLY A 476 -15.78 -26.82 7.55
CA GLY A 476 -15.23 -27.77 8.52
C GLY A 476 -15.13 -27.20 9.93
N ASP A 477 -14.07 -27.54 10.68
CA ASP A 477 -13.91 -27.16 12.09
C ASP A 477 -13.47 -25.70 12.33
N GLY A 478 -12.93 -25.06 11.29
CA GLY A 478 -12.57 -23.64 11.29
C GLY A 478 -11.09 -23.38 11.50
N VAL A 479 -10.28 -24.43 11.64
CA VAL A 479 -8.83 -24.32 11.81
C VAL A 479 -8.15 -24.37 10.45
N LEU A 480 -7.59 -23.25 9.99
CA LEU A 480 -6.85 -23.20 8.72
C LEU A 480 -5.53 -24.00 8.83
N ARG A 481 -5.40 -25.05 8.03
CA ARG A 481 -4.22 -25.95 8.00
C ARG A 481 -3.39 -25.76 6.72
N TYR A 482 -2.07 -25.74 6.89
CA TYR A 482 -1.09 -25.48 5.82
C TYR A 482 -0.50 -26.78 5.23
N PRO A 483 0.02 -26.77 3.98
CA PRO A 483 -0.01 -25.67 3.01
C PRO A 483 -1.44 -25.34 2.57
N VAL A 484 -1.67 -24.08 2.24
CA VAL A 484 -2.98 -23.59 1.77
C VAL A 484 -2.92 -23.29 0.28
N SER A 485 -4.07 -23.26 -0.38
CA SER A 485 -4.16 -22.90 -1.81
C SER A 485 -5.27 -21.90 -2.08
N PHE A 486 -4.94 -20.86 -2.85
CA PHE A 486 -5.90 -19.90 -3.39
C PHE A 486 -6.72 -20.58 -4.49
N GLN A 487 -8.04 -20.61 -4.33
CA GLN A 487 -8.96 -21.25 -5.28
C GLN A 487 -9.45 -20.23 -6.32
N SER A 488 -10.09 -19.17 -5.84
CA SER A 488 -10.93 -18.27 -6.63
C SER A 488 -11.28 -17.01 -5.83
N ILE A 489 -11.91 -16.06 -6.52
CA ILE A 489 -12.64 -14.95 -5.93
C ILE A 489 -14.10 -15.00 -6.34
N GLN A 490 -14.98 -14.48 -5.50
CA GLN A 490 -16.39 -14.27 -5.85
C GLN A 490 -16.75 -12.79 -5.88
N ILE A 491 -17.58 -12.40 -6.84
CA ILE A 491 -18.35 -11.15 -6.79
C ILE A 491 -19.77 -11.52 -6.38
N THR A 492 -20.26 -10.88 -5.33
CA THR A 492 -21.58 -11.12 -4.74
C THR A 492 -22.32 -9.81 -4.52
N ARG A 493 -23.65 -9.84 -4.57
CA ARG A 493 -24.46 -8.76 -3.99
C ARG A 493 -24.48 -8.92 -2.47
N GLN A 494 -24.48 -7.81 -1.73
CA GLN A 494 -25.02 -7.86 -0.36
C GLN A 494 -26.55 -8.04 -0.44
N PRO A 495 -27.19 -8.64 0.58
CA PRO A 495 -28.64 -8.75 0.64
C PRO A 495 -29.28 -7.41 1.10
N ASP A 496 -29.13 -6.35 0.30
CA ASP A 496 -30.05 -5.21 0.33
C ASP A 496 -31.21 -5.55 -0.64
N PRO A 497 -32.46 -5.64 -0.16
CA PRO A 497 -33.61 -6.03 -0.99
C PRO A 497 -34.02 -4.94 -2.01
N ASP A 498 -33.55 -3.70 -1.84
CA ASP A 498 -34.06 -2.53 -2.54
C ASP A 498 -33.14 -2.01 -3.67
N GLU A 499 -32.27 -2.85 -4.24
CA GLU A 499 -31.47 -2.50 -5.43
C GLU A 499 -31.73 -3.38 -6.66
N LEU A 500 -32.07 -2.71 -7.76
CA LEU A 500 -32.37 -3.29 -9.05
C LEU A 500 -31.18 -3.10 -10.01
N GLN A 501 -30.37 -4.15 -10.13
CA GLN A 501 -29.22 -4.34 -11.04
C GLN A 501 -27.88 -3.74 -10.57
N TRP A 502 -26.99 -4.63 -10.12
CA TRP A 502 -25.57 -4.32 -9.89
C TRP A 502 -24.79 -4.74 -11.14
N ASN A 503 -24.73 -3.87 -12.14
CA ASN A 503 -23.86 -4.05 -13.30
C ASN A 503 -22.66 -3.09 -13.24
N GLY A 504 -21.52 -3.54 -13.76
CA GLY A 504 -20.24 -2.97 -13.39
C GLY A 504 -19.08 -3.39 -14.28
N THR A 505 -17.91 -2.77 -14.07
CA THR A 505 -16.65 -3.07 -14.77
C THR A 505 -15.47 -2.69 -13.88
N VAL A 506 -14.99 -3.66 -13.10
CA VAL A 506 -13.78 -3.52 -12.30
C VAL A 506 -12.54 -4.01 -13.05
N TYR A 507 -11.39 -3.62 -12.56
CA TYR A 507 -10.10 -4.17 -12.97
C TYR A 507 -9.38 -4.68 -11.73
N LEU A 508 -8.91 -5.93 -11.76
CA LEU A 508 -8.18 -6.53 -10.65
C LEU A 508 -6.74 -6.80 -11.11
N ASP A 509 -5.79 -6.64 -10.21
CA ASP A 509 -4.37 -6.74 -10.54
C ASP A 509 -3.51 -7.17 -9.34
N ASP A 510 -2.26 -7.57 -9.59
CA ASP A 510 -1.24 -7.86 -8.57
C ASP A 510 -1.79 -8.66 -7.36
N PHE A 511 -2.20 -9.92 -7.57
CA PHE A 511 -2.64 -10.80 -6.49
C PHE A 511 -1.44 -11.35 -5.73
N TYR A 512 -1.50 -11.33 -4.40
CA TYR A 512 -0.41 -11.79 -3.53
C TYR A 512 -0.88 -12.54 -2.28
N ALA A 513 0.03 -13.33 -1.74
CA ALA A 513 0.02 -13.85 -0.37
C ALA A 513 1.20 -13.25 0.40
N GLU A 514 1.04 -13.06 1.71
CA GLU A 514 2.05 -12.48 2.58
C GLU A 514 2.24 -13.37 3.82
N GLU A 515 3.49 -13.74 4.10
CA GLU A 515 3.89 -14.38 5.35
C GLU A 515 4.30 -13.33 6.38
N GLY A 516 3.97 -13.58 7.65
CA GLY A 516 4.31 -12.70 8.77
C GLY A 516 3.16 -12.54 9.75
N VAL A 517 3.28 -11.59 10.66
CA VAL A 517 2.14 -11.08 11.44
C VAL A 517 1.48 -9.91 10.72
N ASN A 518 0.20 -9.66 10.98
CA ASN A 518 -0.49 -8.47 10.49
C ASN A 518 0.01 -7.23 11.25
N ALA A 519 1.20 -6.72 10.89
CA ALA A 519 1.75 -5.51 11.47
C ALA A 519 1.12 -4.26 10.86
N GLN A 520 0.62 -3.39 11.72
CA GLN A 520 0.02 -2.12 11.37
C GLN A 520 0.97 -1.00 11.83
N VAL A 521 1.47 -0.19 10.88
CA VAL A 521 2.39 0.93 11.16
C VAL A 521 1.85 2.19 10.50
N TYR A 522 1.56 3.21 11.30
CA TYR A 522 1.09 4.51 10.83
C TYR A 522 2.08 5.59 11.24
N ARG A 523 2.66 6.26 10.24
CA ARG A 523 3.70 7.27 10.42
C ARG A 523 3.11 8.67 10.43
N PHE A 524 3.49 9.46 11.42
CA PHE A 524 3.13 10.86 11.56
C PHE A 524 4.39 11.73 11.75
N ASP A 525 4.35 12.97 11.29
CA ASP A 525 5.37 13.99 11.57
C ASP A 525 4.89 14.91 12.68
N LYS A 526 5.61 14.96 13.81
CA LYS A 526 5.28 15.77 14.98
C LYS A 526 6.52 16.53 15.47
N SER A 527 6.41 17.86 15.53
CA SER A 527 7.47 18.75 16.05
C SER A 527 8.85 18.55 15.38
N GLY A 528 8.88 18.27 14.07
CA GLY A 528 10.12 18.01 13.32
C GLY A 528 10.73 16.63 13.55
N ARG A 529 9.99 15.70 14.17
CA ARG A 529 10.36 14.30 14.38
C ARG A 529 9.28 13.37 13.86
N THR A 530 9.62 12.11 13.67
CA THR A 530 8.68 11.05 13.32
C THR A 530 8.04 10.46 14.58
N MET A 531 6.73 10.23 14.51
CA MET A 531 5.93 9.45 15.46
C MET A 531 5.35 8.26 14.70
N ASP A 532 5.95 7.09 14.87
CA ASP A 532 5.42 5.82 14.36
C ASP A 532 4.48 5.20 15.40
N VAL A 533 3.25 4.90 14.98
CA VAL A 533 2.25 4.19 15.78
C VAL A 533 2.16 2.76 15.26
N VAL A 534 2.42 1.78 16.14
CA VAL A 534 2.60 0.37 15.75
C VAL A 534 1.75 -0.57 16.60
N TRP A 535 1.12 -1.56 15.96
CA TRP A 535 0.59 -2.75 16.61
C TRP A 535 0.63 -3.95 15.66
N THR A 536 0.24 -5.12 16.16
CA THR A 536 -0.16 -6.25 15.31
C THR A 536 -1.60 -6.63 15.61
N ASP A 537 -2.26 -7.26 14.65
CA ASP A 537 -3.57 -7.90 14.87
C ASP A 537 -3.40 -9.43 14.88
N GLY A 538 -3.75 -10.08 15.98
CA GLY A 538 -3.83 -11.55 16.06
C GLY A 538 -2.54 -12.30 16.44
N GLY A 539 -1.50 -11.64 16.97
CA GLY A 539 -0.38 -12.36 17.62
C GLY A 539 0.95 -11.61 17.70
N GLY A 540 1.70 -11.83 18.77
CA GLY A 540 2.96 -11.14 19.04
C GLY A 540 4.13 -11.52 18.12
N ALA A 541 4.97 -10.53 17.79
CA ALA A 541 6.18 -10.68 16.98
C ALA A 541 7.27 -9.68 17.38
N ASN A 542 8.52 -9.98 17.01
CA ASN A 542 9.58 -8.99 16.98
C ASN A 542 9.51 -8.24 15.64
N LEU A 543 9.32 -6.92 15.70
CA LEU A 543 9.28 -6.02 14.56
C LEU A 543 10.49 -5.08 14.55
N SER A 544 10.75 -4.50 13.36
CA SER A 544 11.83 -3.56 13.14
C SER A 544 11.33 -2.39 12.29
N ILE A 545 11.53 -1.14 12.74
CA ILE A 545 11.21 0.08 11.97
C ILE A 545 12.48 0.89 11.66
N PRO A 546 12.69 1.42 10.43
CA PRO A 546 13.89 2.18 10.08
C PRO A 546 14.02 3.51 10.82
N THR A 547 15.24 3.83 11.28
CA THR A 547 15.55 5.04 12.06
C THR A 547 16.96 5.59 11.79
N GLN A 548 17.11 6.91 11.93
CA GLN A 548 18.38 7.62 12.01
C GLN A 548 18.76 7.99 13.45
N SER A 549 17.86 7.82 14.42
CA SER A 549 18.12 8.08 15.84
C SER A 549 19.06 7.05 16.46
N SER A 550 19.86 7.48 17.45
CA SER A 550 20.56 6.55 18.34
C SER A 550 19.62 6.01 19.43
N GLN A 551 20.05 4.98 20.18
CA GLN A 551 19.27 4.40 21.29
C GLN A 551 18.75 5.45 22.29
N GLY A 552 19.57 6.46 22.62
CA GLY A 552 19.22 7.50 23.59
C GLY A 552 18.28 8.58 23.05
N ASP A 553 18.16 8.68 21.72
CA ASP A 553 17.32 9.69 21.08
C ASP A 553 15.89 9.19 20.81
N VAL A 554 15.65 7.87 20.85
CA VAL A 554 14.31 7.27 20.65
C VAL A 554 13.54 7.32 21.96
N ARG A 555 12.27 7.75 21.89
CA ARG A 555 11.32 7.59 23.00
C ARG A 555 10.23 6.61 22.58
N ALA A 556 9.93 5.63 23.42
CA ALA A 556 8.94 4.62 23.12
C ALA A 556 7.92 4.50 24.26
N TYR A 557 6.64 4.52 23.90
CA TYR A 557 5.52 4.50 24.85
C TYR A 557 4.50 3.42 24.47
N ASN A 558 3.90 2.78 25.47
CA ASN A 558 2.80 1.85 25.29
C ASN A 558 1.46 2.62 25.25
N ARG A 559 0.33 1.91 25.10
CA ARG A 559 -1.00 2.57 24.96
C ARG A 559 -1.38 3.38 26.21
N ASP A 560 -0.92 2.94 27.38
CA ASP A 560 -1.16 3.55 28.68
C ASP A 560 -0.16 4.69 29.01
N GLY A 561 0.83 4.93 28.13
CA GLY A 561 1.84 5.99 28.28
C GLY A 561 3.10 5.59 29.06
N GLY A 562 3.20 4.33 29.50
CA GLY A 562 4.39 3.74 30.12
C GLY A 562 5.50 3.46 29.10
N ASN A 563 6.73 3.24 29.58
CA ASN A 563 7.90 3.00 28.73
C ASN A 563 7.89 1.60 28.10
N VAL A 564 8.37 1.50 26.85
CA VAL A 564 8.50 0.24 26.10
C VAL A 564 9.97 -0.18 25.99
N SER A 565 10.23 -1.49 26.04
CA SER A 565 11.56 -2.06 25.79
C SER A 565 11.85 -2.18 24.29
N PHE A 566 12.95 -1.59 23.83
CA PHE A 566 13.42 -1.65 22.44
C PHE A 566 14.95 -1.56 22.36
N SER A 567 15.52 -1.96 21.22
CA SER A 567 16.95 -1.79 20.92
C SER A 567 17.18 -1.17 19.54
N VAL A 568 18.13 -0.24 19.44
CA VAL A 568 18.53 0.41 18.20
C VAL A 568 19.84 -0.19 17.71
N ALA A 569 19.80 -0.81 16.53
CA ALA A 569 20.96 -1.41 15.88
C ALA A 569 20.80 -1.32 14.36
N ASN A 570 21.90 -1.18 13.61
CA ASN A 570 21.92 -1.22 12.14
C ASN A 570 20.90 -0.27 11.44
N GLY A 571 20.54 0.86 12.06
CA GLY A 571 19.56 1.79 11.51
C GLY A 571 18.09 1.35 11.67
N THR A 572 17.78 0.42 12.58
CA THR A 572 16.41 0.05 12.95
C THR A 572 16.16 0.15 14.45
N ILE A 573 14.92 0.46 14.83
CA ILE A 573 14.38 0.23 16.18
C ILE A 573 13.77 -1.16 16.17
N ASN A 574 14.22 -2.04 17.07
CA ASN A 574 13.82 -3.44 17.17
C ASN A 574 13.08 -3.65 18.50
N PHE A 575 11.86 -4.18 18.45
CA PHE A 575 10.94 -4.24 19.58
C PHE A 575 9.98 -5.43 19.45
N ALA A 576 9.44 -5.89 20.57
CA ALA A 576 8.30 -6.80 20.56
C ALA A 576 7.01 -5.98 20.41
N ALA A 577 6.16 -6.39 19.47
CA ALA A 577 4.80 -5.90 19.30
C ALA A 577 3.82 -7.05 19.48
N GLY A 578 2.55 -6.74 19.75
CA GLY A 578 1.47 -7.69 19.84
C GLY A 578 0.16 -7.00 19.57
N ASP A 579 -0.91 -7.48 20.21
CA ASP A 579 -1.97 -6.57 20.62
C ASP A 579 -1.41 -5.58 21.68
N GLU A 580 -2.21 -4.57 22.10
CA GLU A 580 -1.71 -3.24 22.51
C GLU A 580 -1.14 -2.37 21.35
N MET A 581 -1.27 -1.05 21.46
CA MET A 581 -0.69 -0.02 20.58
C MET A 581 0.59 0.57 21.18
N LEU A 582 1.63 0.70 20.36
CA LEU A 582 2.94 1.28 20.71
C LEU A 582 3.18 2.59 19.93
N PHE A 583 3.94 3.50 20.53
CA PHE A 583 4.30 4.81 19.95
C PHE A 583 5.82 4.98 19.99
N PHE A 584 6.45 5.31 18.87
CA PHE A 584 7.89 5.56 18.76
C PHE A 584 8.15 6.98 18.23
N GLU A 585 8.75 7.84 19.06
CA GLU A 585 9.18 9.20 18.68
C GLU A 585 10.68 9.18 18.33
N HIS A 586 11.03 9.28 17.06
CA HIS A 586 12.39 9.15 16.53
C HIS A 586 12.62 10.04 15.30
N ASN A 587 13.83 10.07 14.77
CA ASN A 587 14.09 10.59 13.43
C ASN A 587 14.02 9.40 12.46
N ALA A 588 13.02 9.34 11.58
CA ALA A 588 13.02 8.30 10.56
C ALA A 588 14.13 8.52 9.52
N SER A 589 14.62 7.42 8.95
CA SER A 589 15.22 7.49 7.62
C SER A 589 14.17 7.99 6.65
N ALA A 590 14.59 8.79 5.65
CA ALA A 590 13.69 9.36 4.65
C ALA A 590 12.75 8.28 4.14
N ILE A 591 11.43 8.56 4.19
CA ILE A 591 10.44 7.70 3.55
C ILE A 591 10.79 7.73 2.08
N VAL A 592 11.31 6.61 1.56
CA VAL A 592 11.30 6.38 0.13
C VAL A 592 9.84 6.18 -0.20
N THR A 593 9.14 7.27 -0.51
CA THR A 593 7.88 7.21 -1.24
C THR A 593 8.22 6.62 -2.60
N VAL A 594 8.15 5.29 -2.65
CA VAL A 594 8.10 4.56 -3.90
C VAL A 594 6.77 4.95 -4.54
N THR A 595 6.77 6.07 -5.27
CA THR A 595 5.90 6.16 -6.45
C THR A 595 6.15 4.88 -7.22
N PRO A 596 5.14 4.04 -7.51
CA PRO A 596 5.38 2.79 -8.20
C PRO A 596 6.18 3.08 -9.47
N PRO A 597 7.42 2.56 -9.61
CA PRO A 597 7.97 2.39 -10.93
C PRO A 597 6.96 1.50 -11.67
N PRO A 598 6.61 1.77 -12.94
CA PRO A 598 5.72 0.89 -13.69
C PRO A 598 6.26 -0.53 -13.57
N ALA A 599 5.46 -1.45 -12.98
CA ALA A 599 6.02 -2.65 -12.38
C ALA A 599 6.80 -3.46 -13.42
N GLN A 600 8.11 -3.60 -13.19
CA GLN A 600 8.97 -4.33 -14.10
C GLN A 600 8.93 -5.79 -13.68
N THR A 601 8.52 -6.66 -14.60
CA THR A 601 8.24 -8.06 -14.36
C THR A 601 9.49 -8.82 -13.85
N PRO A 602 9.38 -9.76 -12.91
CA PRO A 602 10.39 -10.82 -12.80
C PRO A 602 10.54 -11.50 -14.18
N CYS A 603 11.76 -11.84 -14.62
CA CYS A 603 11.91 -12.53 -15.90
C CYS A 603 11.13 -13.85 -15.89
N THR A 604 10.05 -13.93 -16.68
CA THR A 604 9.39 -15.21 -16.97
C THR A 604 10.42 -16.12 -17.64
N PRO A 605 10.75 -17.31 -17.08
CA PRO A 605 11.69 -18.22 -17.72
C PRO A 605 11.24 -18.54 -19.14
N PRO A 606 12.04 -18.22 -20.18
CA PRO A 606 11.61 -18.43 -21.54
C PRO A 606 11.47 -19.93 -21.80
N THR A 607 10.47 -20.33 -22.58
CA THR A 607 10.17 -21.72 -22.98
C THR A 607 11.23 -22.37 -23.89
N ASN A 608 12.42 -21.76 -23.96
CA ASN A 608 13.54 -22.23 -24.77
C ASN A 608 14.03 -23.60 -24.28
N VAL A 609 14.35 -24.48 -25.23
CA VAL A 609 14.94 -25.79 -24.96
C VAL A 609 16.41 -25.62 -24.57
N MET A 610 16.64 -25.40 -23.28
CA MET A 610 17.97 -25.54 -22.66
C MET A 610 18.19 -27.01 -22.26
N SER A 611 19.32 -27.57 -22.66
CA SER A 611 19.72 -28.96 -22.38
C SER A 611 21.06 -28.98 -21.65
N ALA A 612 21.19 -29.85 -20.65
CA ALA A 612 22.48 -30.09 -20.00
C ALA A 612 23.50 -30.62 -21.02
N THR A 613 24.74 -30.16 -20.93
CA THR A 613 25.85 -30.65 -21.75
C THR A 613 27.15 -30.60 -20.96
N THR A 614 28.07 -31.53 -21.23
CA THR A 614 29.47 -31.47 -20.80
C THR A 614 30.43 -31.28 -21.99
N GLY A 615 29.90 -31.28 -23.22
CA GLY A 615 30.66 -31.15 -24.46
C GLY A 615 30.29 -29.89 -25.25
N PHE A 616 31.11 -29.58 -26.26
CA PHE A 616 30.90 -28.45 -27.16
C PHE A 616 29.98 -28.84 -28.33
N PRO A 617 28.81 -28.22 -28.50
CA PRO A 617 27.88 -28.51 -29.61
C PRO A 617 28.36 -27.92 -30.94
N ASN A 618 29.43 -27.12 -30.94
CA ASN A 618 30.01 -26.48 -32.11
C ASN A 618 31.54 -26.38 -31.92
N VAL A 619 32.32 -26.76 -32.94
CA VAL A 619 33.78 -26.71 -32.91
C VAL A 619 34.31 -25.27 -32.73
N ALA A 620 33.58 -24.25 -33.16
CA ALA A 620 33.93 -22.86 -32.93
C ALA A 620 33.95 -22.50 -31.43
N PHE A 621 32.99 -22.99 -30.64
CA PHE A 621 33.00 -22.82 -29.18
C PHE A 621 34.19 -23.56 -28.54
N GLN A 622 34.51 -24.77 -29.00
CA GLN A 622 35.66 -25.54 -28.50
C GLN A 622 36.99 -24.81 -28.77
N ASN A 623 37.18 -24.32 -29.99
CA ASN A 623 38.38 -23.57 -30.38
C ASN A 623 38.49 -22.26 -29.60
N PHE A 624 37.37 -21.55 -29.40
CA PHE A 624 37.36 -20.31 -28.63
C PHE A 624 37.66 -20.55 -27.15
N TRP A 625 37.00 -21.54 -26.51
CA TRP A 625 37.31 -21.94 -25.13
C TRP A 625 38.76 -22.39 -24.97
N GLY A 626 39.28 -23.18 -25.90
CA GLY A 626 40.64 -23.71 -25.89
C GLY A 626 41.73 -22.62 -25.89
N ARG A 627 41.47 -21.47 -26.50
CA ARG A 627 42.37 -20.29 -26.46
C ARG A 627 42.51 -19.70 -25.05
N TYR A 628 41.48 -19.79 -24.20
CA TYR A 628 41.44 -19.13 -22.90
C TYR A 628 41.69 -20.08 -21.72
N ASP A 629 40.99 -21.21 -21.68
CA ASP A 629 40.83 -22.00 -20.45
C ASP A 629 41.54 -23.37 -20.47
N ALA A 630 41.95 -23.90 -21.64
CA ALA A 630 42.70 -25.17 -21.71
C ALA A 630 44.04 -25.15 -20.95
N LEU A 631 44.58 -23.95 -20.67
CA LEU A 631 45.81 -23.74 -19.89
C LEU A 631 45.57 -22.91 -18.60
N ALA A 632 44.32 -22.78 -18.16
CA ALA A 632 43.98 -22.08 -16.91
C ALA A 632 44.31 -22.88 -15.62
N PRO A 633 44.04 -24.20 -15.51
CA PRO A 633 44.23 -24.95 -14.26
C PRO A 633 45.63 -24.78 -13.64
N GLY A 634 45.67 -24.29 -12.39
CA GLY A 634 46.92 -24.06 -11.65
C GLY A 634 47.77 -22.86 -12.13
N ASN A 635 47.33 -22.14 -13.17
CA ASN A 635 48.07 -21.01 -13.75
C ASN A 635 47.33 -19.66 -13.61
N ARG A 636 45.98 -19.67 -13.63
CA ARG A 636 45.11 -18.49 -13.46
C ARG A 636 43.68 -18.91 -13.11
N SER A 637 42.84 -17.98 -12.64
CA SER A 637 41.38 -18.17 -12.62
C SER A 637 40.82 -18.42 -14.04
N PHE A 638 39.82 -19.29 -14.17
CA PHE A 638 39.12 -19.57 -15.43
C PHE A 638 38.36 -18.33 -15.95
N VAL A 639 38.38 -18.12 -17.27
CA VAL A 639 37.65 -17.04 -17.98
C VAL A 639 36.20 -17.45 -18.28
N TRP A 640 35.97 -18.74 -18.53
CA TRP A 640 34.68 -19.35 -18.85
C TRP A 640 34.28 -20.35 -17.77
N GLY A 641 35.18 -21.28 -17.46
CA GLY A 641 34.94 -22.41 -16.56
C GLY A 641 35.57 -23.69 -17.11
N PRO A 642 35.73 -24.72 -16.28
CA PRO A 642 36.40 -25.97 -16.65
C PRO A 642 35.69 -26.74 -17.77
N GLN A 643 34.37 -26.60 -17.88
CA GLN A 643 33.51 -27.23 -18.89
C GLN A 643 32.20 -26.43 -19.03
N PRO A 644 31.47 -26.54 -20.14
CA PRO A 644 30.09 -26.05 -20.20
C PRO A 644 29.18 -26.92 -19.32
N TYR A 645 28.01 -26.41 -18.93
CA TYR A 645 26.97 -27.17 -18.22
C TYR A 645 25.61 -27.18 -18.94
N SER A 646 25.31 -26.19 -19.78
CA SER A 646 24.01 -26.08 -20.48
C SER A 646 24.15 -25.44 -21.85
N THR A 647 23.38 -25.89 -22.82
CA THR A 647 23.34 -25.39 -24.20
C THR A 647 21.91 -25.27 -24.69
N GLY A 648 21.67 -24.36 -25.63
CA GLY A 648 20.36 -24.23 -26.25
C GLY A 648 20.31 -23.14 -27.30
N THR A 649 19.11 -22.61 -27.54
CA THR A 649 18.88 -21.45 -28.39
C THR A 649 18.17 -20.34 -27.61
N GLU A 650 18.42 -19.09 -27.99
CA GLU A 650 17.72 -17.92 -27.47
C GLU A 650 17.22 -17.06 -28.63
N PRO A 651 16.04 -16.42 -28.53
CA PRO A 651 15.58 -15.51 -29.57
C PRO A 651 16.57 -14.36 -29.80
N TYR A 652 16.91 -14.12 -31.06
CA TYR A 652 17.78 -13.03 -31.51
C TYR A 652 17.31 -12.58 -32.90
N ALA A 653 16.75 -11.37 -33.01
CA ALA A 653 15.96 -10.95 -34.17
C ALA A 653 16.74 -10.97 -35.50
N GLN A 654 18.03 -10.63 -35.47
CA GLN A 654 18.91 -10.61 -36.65
C GLN A 654 19.56 -11.96 -36.97
N SER A 655 19.38 -12.98 -36.13
CA SER A 655 19.89 -14.32 -36.43
C SER A 655 19.02 -15.00 -37.49
N PRO A 656 19.59 -15.72 -38.47
CA PRO A 656 18.88 -16.66 -39.32
C PRO A 656 17.95 -17.58 -38.51
N GLY A 657 16.64 -17.52 -38.78
CA GLY A 657 15.61 -18.25 -38.03
C GLY A 657 15.16 -17.61 -36.71
N GLY A 658 15.60 -16.39 -36.41
CA GLY A 658 15.15 -15.61 -35.24
C GLY A 658 15.74 -16.05 -33.90
N SER A 659 16.77 -16.91 -33.89
CA SER A 659 17.40 -17.41 -32.65
C SER A 659 18.90 -17.61 -32.78
N ARG A 660 19.67 -17.23 -31.74
CA ARG A 660 21.12 -17.49 -31.59
C ARG A 660 21.37 -18.80 -30.84
N GLN A 661 22.48 -19.49 -31.14
CA GLN A 661 22.95 -20.63 -30.34
C GLN A 661 23.70 -20.12 -29.11
N VAL A 662 23.45 -20.69 -27.92
CA VAL A 662 24.11 -20.30 -26.66
C VAL A 662 24.69 -21.51 -25.91
N LEU A 663 25.83 -21.31 -25.25
CA LEU A 663 26.54 -22.31 -24.44
C LEU A 663 27.00 -21.71 -23.11
N TYR A 664 26.49 -22.21 -21.99
CA TYR A 664 26.70 -21.72 -20.63
C TYR A 664 27.81 -22.46 -19.89
N PHE A 665 28.60 -21.70 -19.11
CA PHE A 665 29.69 -22.10 -18.24
C PHE A 665 29.56 -21.35 -16.90
N ASP A 666 30.41 -21.66 -15.92
CA ASP A 666 30.33 -21.04 -14.59
C ASP A 666 30.48 -19.52 -14.62
N LYS A 667 31.50 -19.03 -15.34
CA LYS A 667 31.92 -17.63 -15.39
C LYS A 667 31.31 -16.84 -16.55
N SER A 668 30.56 -17.46 -17.47
CA SER A 668 29.83 -16.78 -18.57
C SER A 668 28.98 -17.75 -19.42
N ARG A 669 28.35 -17.24 -20.47
CA ARG A 669 28.04 -18.00 -21.70
C ARG A 669 28.84 -17.51 -22.92
N MET A 670 28.91 -18.35 -23.95
CA MET A 670 29.25 -18.01 -25.34
C MET A 670 28.00 -18.04 -26.22
N GLU A 671 28.00 -17.32 -27.33
CA GLU A 671 26.88 -17.29 -28.28
C GLU A 671 27.31 -17.08 -29.75
N ILE A 672 26.55 -17.66 -30.69
CA ILE A 672 26.70 -17.48 -32.14
C ILE A 672 25.41 -16.85 -32.68
N ASN A 673 25.51 -15.58 -33.07
CA ASN A 673 24.38 -14.75 -33.52
C ASN A 673 24.13 -14.86 -35.03
N ASN A 674 25.10 -15.34 -35.80
CA ASN A 674 24.93 -15.64 -37.22
C ASN A 674 25.64 -16.96 -37.57
N PRO A 675 24.94 -18.11 -37.53
CA PRO A 675 25.53 -19.42 -37.83
C PRO A 675 25.86 -19.64 -39.32
N THR A 676 25.53 -18.68 -40.22
CA THR A 676 25.93 -18.73 -41.64
C THR A 676 27.12 -17.83 -41.96
N GLY A 677 27.70 -17.15 -40.97
CA GLY A 677 28.92 -16.36 -41.12
C GLY A 677 30.21 -17.22 -41.22
N ASP A 678 31.33 -16.58 -41.52
CA ASP A 678 32.65 -17.24 -41.48
C ASP A 678 33.00 -17.64 -40.03
N ALA A 679 33.11 -18.94 -39.78
CA ALA A 679 33.42 -19.52 -38.48
C ALA A 679 34.81 -19.11 -37.92
N ASN A 680 35.68 -18.54 -38.76
CA ASN A 680 37.01 -18.04 -38.38
C ASN A 680 37.03 -16.53 -38.11
N ALA A 681 35.93 -15.81 -38.38
CA ALA A 681 35.88 -14.37 -38.22
C ALA A 681 35.97 -13.95 -36.74
N VAL A 682 36.68 -12.84 -36.50
CA VAL A 682 36.73 -12.19 -35.18
C VAL A 682 35.31 -11.70 -34.85
N GLY A 683 34.70 -12.29 -33.83
CA GLY A 683 33.29 -12.05 -33.47
C GLY A 683 32.29 -13.08 -34.01
N TYR A 684 32.72 -14.20 -34.59
CA TYR A 684 31.80 -15.32 -34.90
C TYR A 684 31.24 -15.97 -33.62
N VAL A 685 32.14 -16.27 -32.67
CA VAL A 685 31.76 -16.54 -31.28
C VAL A 685 31.81 -15.22 -30.51
N THR A 686 30.72 -14.88 -29.85
CA THR A 686 30.59 -13.70 -29.00
C THR A 686 30.13 -14.09 -27.60
N ASN A 687 29.92 -13.09 -26.75
CA ASN A 687 29.50 -13.25 -25.37
C ASN A 687 28.45 -12.18 -25.09
N GLY A 688 27.31 -12.60 -24.55
CA GLY A 688 26.20 -11.70 -24.21
C GLY A 688 26.58 -10.63 -23.19
N LEU A 689 25.73 -9.61 -23.08
CA LEU A 689 25.92 -8.44 -22.22
C LEU A 689 25.60 -8.73 -20.74
N LEU A 690 25.94 -9.93 -20.26
CA LEU A 690 25.39 -10.56 -19.04
C LEU A 690 25.38 -9.62 -17.82
N THR A 691 26.42 -8.81 -17.64
CA THR A 691 26.51 -7.88 -16.51
C THR A 691 25.59 -6.68 -16.69
N ASN A 692 25.58 -6.07 -17.87
CA ASN A 692 24.63 -5.00 -18.19
C ASN A 692 23.19 -5.50 -18.06
N GLU A 693 22.87 -6.69 -18.56
CA GLU A 693 21.53 -7.28 -18.47
C GLU A 693 21.13 -7.57 -17.01
N LEU A 694 22.04 -8.11 -16.17
CA LEU A 694 21.78 -8.36 -14.75
C LEU A 694 21.64 -7.08 -13.92
N ILE A 695 22.40 -6.03 -14.23
CA ILE A 695 22.35 -4.74 -13.51
C ILE A 695 21.10 -3.94 -13.93
N THR A 696 20.76 -3.93 -15.22
CA THR A 696 19.67 -3.08 -15.76
C THR A 696 18.33 -3.81 -15.92
N GLY A 697 18.34 -5.13 -15.84
CA GLY A 697 17.20 -5.99 -16.16
C GLY A 697 16.90 -6.16 -17.66
N LYS A 698 17.69 -5.57 -18.57
CA LYS A 698 17.38 -5.53 -20.01
C LYS A 698 18.01 -6.70 -20.78
N ILE A 699 17.27 -7.78 -20.98
CA ILE A 699 17.72 -8.92 -21.81
C ILE A 699 17.83 -8.51 -23.28
N GLN A 700 18.99 -8.75 -23.91
CA GLN A 700 19.18 -8.50 -25.33
C GLN A 700 18.46 -9.57 -26.19
N ARG A 701 17.56 -9.09 -27.06
CA ARG A 701 16.79 -9.86 -28.05
C ARG A 701 17.20 -9.56 -29.51
N GLY A 702 18.15 -8.66 -29.71
CA GLY A 702 18.75 -8.34 -31.01
C GLY A 702 19.77 -7.21 -30.93
N ASP A 703 20.25 -6.74 -32.08
CA ASP A 703 21.19 -5.63 -32.16
C ASP A 703 20.56 -4.31 -31.70
N ASP A 704 21.33 -3.51 -30.94
CA ASP A 704 20.92 -2.17 -30.54
C ASP A 704 21.06 -1.18 -31.70
N GLN A 705 20.00 -1.07 -32.48
CA GLN A 705 19.86 -0.10 -33.57
C GLN A 705 18.99 1.10 -33.14
N GLY A 706 18.99 1.44 -31.85
CA GLY A 706 18.08 2.44 -31.27
C GLY A 706 16.61 1.99 -31.21
N ASN A 707 16.34 0.70 -31.45
CA ASN A 707 15.00 0.14 -31.31
C ASN A 707 14.85 -0.54 -29.93
N PRO A 708 14.08 0.03 -28.99
CA PRO A 708 13.89 -0.55 -27.65
C PRO A 708 13.19 -1.91 -27.66
N GLN A 709 12.50 -2.29 -28.75
CA GLN A 709 11.88 -3.62 -28.92
C GLN A 709 12.92 -4.75 -29.05
N GLN A 710 14.20 -4.41 -29.28
CA GLN A 710 15.31 -5.38 -29.29
C GLN A 710 15.78 -5.77 -27.88
N PHE A 711 15.08 -5.32 -26.84
CA PHE A 711 15.32 -5.70 -25.45
C PHE A 711 14.03 -6.17 -24.78
N THR A 712 14.14 -7.12 -23.85
CA THR A 712 13.07 -7.47 -22.90
C THR A 712 13.45 -6.93 -21.52
N GLN A 713 12.62 -6.07 -20.93
CA GLN A 713 12.84 -5.58 -19.57
C GLN A 713 12.37 -6.62 -18.54
N CYS A 714 13.19 -6.83 -17.52
CA CYS A 714 12.86 -7.56 -16.29
C CYS A 714 13.32 -6.76 -15.06
N LEU A 715 13.08 -7.28 -13.86
CA LEU A 715 13.76 -6.85 -12.64
C LEU A 715 15.29 -7.05 -12.72
N PRO A 716 16.11 -6.05 -12.33
CA PRO A 716 17.52 -6.21 -12.01
C PRO A 716 17.78 -7.35 -11.01
N ALA A 717 18.88 -8.07 -11.19
CA ALA A 717 19.16 -9.26 -10.42
C ALA A 717 19.54 -8.96 -8.97
N GLN A 718 18.76 -9.53 -8.04
CA GLN A 718 18.98 -9.46 -6.59
C GLN A 718 20.04 -10.46 -6.08
N ILE A 719 20.90 -10.97 -6.98
CA ILE A 719 21.95 -11.95 -6.68
C ILE A 719 23.22 -11.19 -6.24
N PRO A 720 23.94 -11.62 -5.19
CA PRO A 720 25.27 -11.10 -4.86
C PRO A 720 26.18 -11.07 -6.09
N VAL A 721 26.80 -9.91 -6.33
CA VAL A 721 27.66 -9.67 -7.50
C VAL A 721 29.00 -10.43 -7.37
N ALA A 722 29.42 -10.66 -6.13
CA ALA A 722 30.61 -11.37 -5.70
C ALA A 722 30.36 -11.99 -4.32
N GLY A 723 31.01 -13.11 -4.02
CA GLY A 723 30.86 -13.82 -2.75
C GLY A 723 29.84 -14.96 -2.77
N ASP A 724 29.47 -15.41 -1.57
CA ASP A 724 28.53 -16.51 -1.31
C ASP A 724 27.08 -16.03 -1.57
N LEU A 725 26.22 -16.94 -2.06
CA LEU A 725 24.83 -16.59 -2.41
C LEU A 725 23.94 -16.25 -1.19
N ASP A 726 24.38 -16.58 0.02
CA ASP A 726 23.69 -16.26 1.28
C ASP A 726 24.23 -14.99 1.96
N ASP A 727 25.08 -14.23 1.28
CA ASP A 727 25.54 -12.91 1.75
C ASP A 727 24.47 -11.83 1.49
N GLY A 728 23.69 -11.53 2.53
CA GLY A 728 22.71 -10.43 2.51
C GLY A 728 23.30 -9.02 2.66
N ALA A 729 24.60 -8.88 3.00
CA ALA A 729 25.25 -7.59 3.23
C ALA A 729 26.07 -7.11 2.02
N GLY A 730 26.59 -8.05 1.23
CA GLY A 730 27.34 -7.77 0.01
C GLY A 730 26.52 -7.11 -1.11
N PRO A 731 27.15 -6.34 -2.01
CA PRO A 731 26.47 -5.72 -3.14
C PRO A 731 25.93 -6.78 -4.11
N LYS A 732 24.69 -6.59 -4.54
CA LYS A 732 24.01 -7.34 -5.62
C LYS A 732 24.24 -6.68 -6.99
N TYR A 733 23.93 -7.35 -8.09
CA TYR A 733 23.93 -6.71 -9.42
C TYR A 733 23.01 -5.48 -9.46
N ALA A 734 21.80 -5.57 -8.92
CA ALA A 734 20.87 -4.44 -8.84
C ALA A 734 21.45 -3.19 -8.15
N SER A 735 22.33 -3.35 -7.17
CA SER A 735 23.01 -2.26 -6.44
C SER A 735 23.84 -1.36 -7.36
N PHE A 736 24.39 -1.91 -8.44
CA PHE A 736 25.19 -1.16 -9.41
C PHE A 736 24.33 -0.33 -10.37
N ALA A 737 23.01 -0.52 -10.43
CA ALA A 737 22.14 0.17 -11.39
C ALA A 737 22.18 1.70 -11.21
N SER A 738 22.27 2.17 -9.96
CA SER A 738 22.42 3.59 -9.63
C SER A 738 23.85 4.13 -9.81
N ARG A 739 24.83 3.26 -10.08
CA ARG A 739 26.27 3.57 -10.18
C ARG A 739 26.78 3.63 -11.63
N LEU A 740 25.98 3.21 -12.62
CA LEU A 740 26.32 3.20 -14.06
C LEU A 740 26.59 4.59 -14.68
N LYS A 741 26.49 5.67 -13.90
CA LYS A 741 26.73 7.06 -14.32
C LYS A 741 27.68 7.81 -13.39
N ASP A 742 28.33 7.11 -12.46
CA ASP A 742 29.30 7.73 -11.56
C ASP A 742 30.49 8.27 -12.35
N SER A 743 31.03 9.41 -11.91
CA SER A 743 32.13 10.08 -12.60
C SER A 743 33.44 9.28 -12.53
N PRO A 744 34.23 9.24 -13.60
CA PRO A 744 35.46 8.45 -13.67
C PRO A 744 36.47 8.88 -12.60
N LYS A 745 37.07 7.91 -11.90
CA LYS A 745 38.21 8.17 -11.02
C LYS A 745 39.42 8.62 -11.85
N GLY A 746 40.24 9.51 -11.30
CA GLY A 746 41.49 9.91 -11.97
C GLY A 746 42.44 8.72 -12.15
N VAL A 747 43.20 8.69 -13.24
CA VAL A 747 44.29 7.72 -13.41
C VAL A 747 45.35 7.99 -12.34
N ASN A 748 45.79 6.94 -11.64
CA ASN A 748 46.60 6.96 -10.42
C ASN A 748 45.94 7.60 -9.17
N ALA A 749 44.66 8.00 -9.22
CA ALA A 749 43.94 8.42 -8.01
C ALA A 749 43.57 7.20 -7.15
N PRO A 750 43.61 7.30 -5.81
CA PRO A 750 43.18 6.22 -4.91
C PRO A 750 41.73 5.80 -5.14
N ILE A 751 41.45 4.50 -4.99
CA ILE A 751 40.10 3.95 -4.97
C ILE A 751 39.82 3.46 -3.56
N THR A 752 38.98 4.20 -2.83
CA THR A 752 38.71 3.98 -1.40
C THR A 752 37.22 3.91 -1.06
N GLU A 753 36.35 4.15 -2.03
CA GLU A 753 34.91 4.06 -1.88
C GLU A 753 34.46 2.60 -1.69
N SER A 754 33.56 2.38 -0.74
CA SER A 754 32.83 1.12 -0.59
C SER A 754 31.46 1.19 -1.25
N ILE A 755 30.88 0.04 -1.60
CA ILE A 755 29.48 -0.12 -2.00
C ILE A 755 28.78 -1.18 -1.14
N ASP A 756 27.54 -0.92 -0.72
CA ASP A 756 26.72 -1.84 0.08
C ASP A 756 25.69 -2.64 -0.74
N GLY A 757 24.95 -3.54 -0.07
CA GLY A 757 23.84 -4.32 -0.65
C GLY A 757 22.68 -3.53 -1.28
N SER A 758 22.59 -2.22 -1.02
CA SER A 758 21.57 -1.31 -1.57
C SER A 758 22.13 -0.40 -2.68
N GLY A 759 23.46 -0.36 -2.85
CA GLY A 759 24.14 0.48 -3.84
C GLY A 759 24.56 1.85 -3.30
N ASN A 760 24.52 2.05 -1.99
CA ASN A 760 25.03 3.28 -1.37
C ASN A 760 26.56 3.27 -1.35
N LEU A 761 27.15 4.44 -1.54
CA LEU A 761 28.59 4.62 -1.42
C LEU A 761 29.00 4.98 0.01
N GLY A 762 30.11 4.40 0.47
CA GLY A 762 30.74 4.70 1.76
C GLY A 762 32.26 4.80 1.63
N THR A 763 32.97 4.79 2.75
CA THR A 763 34.44 4.66 2.77
C THR A 763 34.82 3.26 3.22
N ALA A 764 35.60 2.54 2.42
CA ALA A 764 36.10 1.23 2.78
C ALA A 764 37.21 1.37 3.83
N PRO A 765 37.01 0.92 5.09
CA PRO A 765 37.91 1.21 6.20
C PRO A 765 39.33 0.64 5.99
N ASN A 766 39.43 -0.43 5.21
CA ASN A 766 40.66 -1.14 4.93
C ASN A 766 41.30 -0.78 3.57
N ALA A 767 40.64 -0.03 2.69
CA ALA A 767 41.11 0.18 1.32
C ALA A 767 42.48 0.86 1.23
N GLY A 768 42.78 1.78 2.17
CA GLY A 768 44.06 2.49 2.22
C GLY A 768 45.27 1.57 2.36
N GLN A 769 45.13 0.38 2.96
CA GLN A 769 46.26 -0.56 3.10
C GLN A 769 46.61 -1.28 1.78
N TYR A 770 45.67 -1.33 0.83
CA TYR A 770 45.84 -2.04 -0.44
C TYR A 770 46.39 -1.17 -1.57
N ASN A 771 46.43 0.16 -1.39
CA ASN A 771 47.00 1.13 -2.34
C ASN A 771 46.48 0.96 -3.79
N VAL A 772 45.21 0.58 -3.95
CA VAL A 772 44.57 0.45 -5.27
C VAL A 772 44.27 1.83 -5.83
N VAL A 773 44.59 2.03 -7.10
CA VAL A 773 44.39 3.28 -7.84
C VAL A 773 43.71 3.07 -9.18
N GLY A 774 43.20 4.14 -9.79
CA GLY A 774 42.74 4.15 -11.19
C GLY A 774 43.86 3.78 -12.16
N GLY A 775 43.59 2.89 -13.12
CA GLY A 775 44.61 2.29 -14.00
C GLY A 775 44.61 2.77 -15.45
N TYR A 776 43.43 2.91 -16.03
CA TYR A 776 43.20 3.37 -17.40
C TYR A 776 41.79 3.95 -17.52
N PHE A 777 41.65 5.11 -18.16
CA PHE A 777 40.36 5.75 -18.44
C PHE A 777 39.88 5.33 -19.83
N GLU A 778 38.66 4.77 -19.91
CA GLU A 778 38.03 4.38 -21.17
C GLU A 778 37.08 5.49 -21.66
N PRO A 779 37.43 6.23 -22.73
CA PRO A 779 36.63 7.36 -23.19
C PRO A 779 35.27 6.98 -23.79
N LEU A 780 35.08 5.75 -24.29
CA LEU A 780 33.81 5.34 -24.91
C LEU A 780 32.67 5.16 -23.90
N THR A 781 32.98 4.70 -22.68
CA THR A 781 32.00 4.54 -21.60
C THR A 781 32.19 5.53 -20.46
N ASN A 782 33.22 6.39 -20.53
CA ASN A 782 33.55 7.40 -19.53
C ASN A 782 33.81 6.82 -18.12
N HIS A 783 34.50 5.68 -18.05
CA HIS A 783 34.80 4.96 -16.81
C HIS A 783 36.30 4.64 -16.64
N THR A 784 36.78 4.57 -15.40
CA THR A 784 38.18 4.23 -15.11
C THR A 784 38.32 2.80 -14.61
N ILE A 785 39.07 1.98 -15.36
CA ILE A 785 39.44 0.62 -14.98
C ILE A 785 40.45 0.67 -13.84
N ALA A 786 40.19 -0.01 -12.71
CA ALA A 786 41.14 -0.06 -11.60
C ALA A 786 42.45 -0.76 -12.00
N LYS A 787 43.58 -0.31 -11.44
CA LYS A 787 44.93 -0.77 -11.83
C LYS A 787 45.13 -2.30 -11.77
N PRO A 788 44.63 -3.04 -10.76
CA PRO A 788 44.74 -4.50 -10.74
C PRO A 788 44.07 -5.16 -11.96
N PHE A 789 42.87 -4.71 -12.32
CA PHE A 789 42.13 -5.20 -13.49
C PHE A 789 42.81 -4.82 -14.80
N TRP A 790 43.26 -3.56 -14.94
CA TRP A 790 43.95 -3.11 -16.14
C TRP A 790 45.24 -3.88 -16.41
N ASN A 791 46.03 -4.12 -15.35
CA ASN A 791 47.27 -4.90 -15.43
C ASN A 791 46.96 -6.36 -15.82
N TYR A 792 45.97 -7.00 -15.18
CA TYR A 792 45.57 -8.38 -15.48
C TYR A 792 45.08 -8.54 -16.93
N LEU A 793 44.23 -7.63 -17.43
CA LEU A 793 43.69 -7.68 -18.78
C LEU A 793 44.75 -7.41 -19.88
N ASN A 794 45.89 -6.83 -19.52
CA ASN A 794 46.99 -6.52 -20.45
C ASN A 794 48.26 -7.37 -20.25
N ASP A 795 48.27 -8.34 -19.33
CA ASP A 795 49.46 -9.14 -19.03
C ASP A 795 49.90 -9.98 -20.24
N SER A 796 51.11 -9.68 -20.74
CA SER A 796 51.74 -10.38 -21.86
C SER A 796 52.47 -11.66 -21.45
N ASN A 797 52.52 -12.00 -20.15
CA ASN A 797 53.22 -13.17 -19.63
C ASN A 797 52.29 -14.38 -19.45
N GLN A 798 51.01 -14.25 -19.82
CA GLN A 798 50.04 -15.34 -19.73
C GLN A 798 50.38 -16.49 -20.67
N LYS A 799 50.29 -17.74 -20.19
CA LYS A 799 50.40 -18.93 -21.05
C LYS A 799 49.21 -18.98 -22.02
N ILE A 800 49.53 -18.92 -23.31
CA ILE A 800 48.58 -19.00 -24.45
C ILE A 800 48.81 -20.26 -25.30
N ALA A 801 49.97 -20.91 -25.18
CA ALA A 801 50.22 -22.28 -25.60
C ALA A 801 51.23 -22.93 -24.64
N VAL A 802 51.39 -24.26 -24.68
CA VAL A 802 52.28 -25.01 -23.77
C VAL A 802 53.69 -24.40 -23.69
N ASN A 803 54.23 -23.95 -24.83
CA ASN A 803 55.56 -23.34 -24.95
C ASN A 803 55.53 -21.85 -25.33
N ARG A 804 54.42 -21.12 -25.10
CA ARG A 804 54.27 -19.71 -25.51
C ARG A 804 53.51 -18.87 -24.49
N THR A 805 54.11 -17.75 -24.11
CA THR A 805 53.44 -16.66 -23.41
C THR A 805 53.00 -15.55 -24.39
N GLY A 806 51.99 -14.77 -23.99
CA GLY A 806 51.50 -13.62 -24.73
C GLY A 806 50.29 -13.00 -24.04
N LYS A 807 49.71 -11.95 -24.62
CA LYS A 807 48.44 -11.41 -24.12
C LYS A 807 47.32 -12.42 -24.32
N LEU A 808 46.55 -12.66 -23.26
CA LEU A 808 45.37 -13.52 -23.32
C LEU A 808 44.21 -12.82 -24.06
N PHE A 809 44.04 -11.53 -23.80
CA PHE A 809 43.00 -10.67 -24.38
C PHE A 809 43.64 -9.64 -25.32
N ASP A 810 43.26 -9.71 -26.61
CA ASP A 810 43.72 -8.77 -27.62
C ASP A 810 42.61 -8.59 -28.67
N PRO A 811 41.89 -7.44 -28.67
CA PRO A 811 41.97 -6.33 -27.72
C PRO A 811 41.46 -6.71 -26.31
N TYR A 812 41.81 -5.91 -25.29
CA TYR A 812 41.55 -6.25 -23.87
C TYR A 812 40.07 -6.51 -23.54
N TYR A 813 39.16 -5.83 -24.24
CA TYR A 813 37.71 -5.89 -23.99
C TYR A 813 37.02 -7.13 -24.61
N VAL A 814 37.73 -8.00 -25.33
CA VAL A 814 37.13 -9.16 -26.03
C VAL A 814 36.36 -10.13 -25.12
N ALA A 815 36.82 -10.29 -23.86
CA ALA A 815 36.14 -11.09 -22.85
C ALA A 815 35.23 -10.25 -21.91
N PRO A 816 35.71 -9.17 -21.25
CA PRO A 816 34.90 -8.42 -20.28
C PRO A 816 33.89 -7.46 -20.92
N GLY A 817 34.12 -6.99 -22.13
CA GLY A 817 33.53 -5.75 -22.65
C GLY A 817 34.18 -4.49 -22.09
N LEU A 818 33.57 -3.34 -22.37
CA LEU A 818 33.97 -2.04 -21.83
C LEU A 818 33.53 -1.91 -20.36
N PRO A 819 34.22 -1.12 -19.51
CA PRO A 819 33.78 -0.86 -18.14
C PRO A 819 32.45 -0.07 -18.14
N ILE A 820 31.52 -0.44 -17.26
CA ILE A 820 30.21 0.22 -17.10
C ILE A 820 29.98 0.72 -15.66
N SER A 821 30.97 0.60 -14.79
CA SER A 821 31.00 1.23 -13.48
C SER A 821 32.43 1.60 -13.12
N GLU A 822 32.60 2.49 -12.15
CA GLU A 822 33.85 2.56 -11.40
C GLU A 822 34.05 1.29 -10.55
N ALA A 823 35.27 1.11 -10.03
CA ALA A 823 35.55 0.02 -9.11
C ALA A 823 35.23 0.44 -7.67
N TYR A 824 34.55 -0.44 -6.93
CA TYR A 824 34.15 -0.22 -5.54
C TYR A 824 34.61 -1.36 -4.65
N TRP A 825 35.01 -1.04 -3.43
CA TRP A 825 35.29 -2.05 -2.41
C TRP A 825 33.99 -2.55 -1.78
N ALA A 826 33.95 -3.82 -1.39
CA ALA A 826 32.90 -4.38 -0.57
C ALA A 826 33.49 -5.37 0.45
N ARG A 827 32.80 -5.54 1.57
CA ARG A 827 33.06 -6.64 2.50
C ARG A 827 32.08 -7.73 2.15
N VAL A 828 32.56 -8.81 1.54
CA VAL A 828 31.72 -9.93 1.06
C VAL A 828 32.17 -11.23 1.67
N LYS A 829 31.21 -12.09 1.98
CA LYS A 829 31.42 -13.47 2.44
C LYS A 829 31.92 -14.33 1.28
N VAL A 830 33.04 -15.02 1.45
CA VAL A 830 33.65 -15.90 0.44
C VAL A 830 34.05 -17.20 1.12
N GLY A 831 33.34 -18.29 0.85
CA GLY A 831 33.56 -19.58 1.51
C GLY A 831 33.34 -19.51 3.02
N GLY A 832 32.30 -18.79 3.46
CA GLY A 832 31.99 -18.56 4.88
C GLY A 832 32.78 -17.45 5.56
N GLN A 833 33.78 -16.86 4.91
CA GLN A 833 34.69 -15.87 5.52
C GLN A 833 34.51 -14.49 4.88
N VAL A 834 34.29 -13.44 5.68
CA VAL A 834 34.18 -12.06 5.17
C VAL A 834 35.55 -11.54 4.74
N LYS A 835 35.67 -11.17 3.47
CA LYS A 835 36.88 -10.61 2.85
C LYS A 835 36.59 -9.23 2.27
N ASP A 836 37.63 -8.40 2.21
CA ASP A 836 37.58 -7.14 1.46
C ASP A 836 37.89 -7.42 -0.01
N VAL A 837 36.94 -7.12 -0.89
CA VAL A 837 36.98 -7.42 -2.32
C VAL A 837 36.67 -6.15 -3.10
N LEU A 838 37.55 -5.78 -4.03
CA LEU A 838 37.28 -4.73 -5.01
C LEU A 838 36.49 -5.34 -6.17
N ILE A 839 35.45 -4.65 -6.64
CA ILE A 839 34.50 -5.14 -7.63
C ILE A 839 34.35 -4.08 -8.72
N GLN A 840 34.44 -4.47 -10.00
CA GLN A 840 34.12 -3.58 -11.13
C GLN A 840 33.28 -4.30 -12.19
N ALA A 841 32.23 -3.63 -12.64
CA ALA A 841 31.36 -4.10 -13.70
C ALA A 841 31.85 -3.64 -15.08
N PHE A 842 31.89 -4.58 -16.02
CA PHE A 842 32.09 -4.39 -17.46
C PHE A 842 30.85 -4.93 -18.18
N GLU A 843 30.57 -4.51 -19.42
CA GLU A 843 29.34 -4.87 -20.16
C GLU A 843 28.97 -6.37 -20.06
N ARG A 844 29.98 -7.25 -20.13
CA ARG A 844 29.80 -8.71 -20.23
C ARG A 844 30.28 -9.47 -18.99
N ARG A 845 31.04 -8.86 -18.08
CA ARG A 845 31.66 -9.52 -16.91
C ARG A 845 31.77 -8.61 -15.70
N VAL A 846 31.79 -9.23 -14.52
CA VAL A 846 32.30 -8.60 -13.30
C VAL A 846 33.68 -9.18 -13.01
N LEU A 847 34.64 -8.30 -12.76
CA LEU A 847 35.95 -8.67 -12.21
C LEU A 847 36.00 -8.34 -10.71
N THR A 848 36.60 -9.25 -9.95
CA THR A 848 36.85 -9.08 -8.52
C THR A 848 38.35 -9.10 -8.24
N TYR A 849 38.82 -8.25 -7.32
CA TYR A 849 40.20 -8.25 -6.84
C TYR A 849 40.24 -8.43 -5.32
N THR A 850 40.86 -9.52 -4.88
CA THR A 850 40.95 -9.94 -3.47
C THR A 850 42.43 -9.99 -3.07
N PRO A 851 42.96 -8.96 -2.40
CA PRO A 851 44.40 -8.87 -2.08
C PRO A 851 44.96 -10.06 -1.30
N SER A 852 44.13 -10.69 -0.46
CA SER A 852 44.50 -11.83 0.40
C SER A 852 44.54 -13.18 -0.31
N ASN A 853 44.12 -13.27 -1.57
CA ASN A 853 44.29 -14.48 -2.37
C ASN A 853 45.75 -14.60 -2.87
N SER A 854 46.16 -15.82 -3.26
CA SER A 854 47.47 -16.02 -3.90
C SER A 854 47.51 -15.40 -5.30
N ALA A 855 48.70 -15.01 -5.78
CA ALA A 855 48.86 -14.12 -6.94
C ALA A 855 48.08 -14.54 -8.21
N ALA A 856 47.99 -15.84 -8.52
CA ALA A 856 47.25 -16.37 -9.67
C ALA A 856 45.71 -16.24 -9.59
N TYR A 857 45.19 -15.92 -8.39
CA TYR A 857 43.77 -15.78 -8.06
C TYR A 857 43.48 -14.46 -7.32
N GLN A 858 44.39 -13.48 -7.38
CA GLN A 858 44.12 -12.15 -6.85
C GLN A 858 43.08 -11.40 -7.68
N VAL A 859 43.07 -11.57 -9.01
CA VAL A 859 41.98 -11.15 -9.89
C VAL A 859 41.20 -12.37 -10.34
N GLU A 860 39.88 -12.33 -10.18
CA GLU A 860 38.98 -13.42 -10.56
C GLU A 860 37.78 -12.94 -11.39
N TRP A 861 37.26 -13.85 -12.20
CA TRP A 861 35.99 -13.68 -12.92
C TRP A 861 34.85 -14.16 -12.02
N GLY A 862 33.79 -13.36 -11.84
CA GLY A 862 32.61 -13.79 -11.08
C GLY A 862 31.87 -14.97 -11.72
N ASN A 863 31.08 -15.71 -10.94
CA ASN A 863 30.25 -16.85 -11.40
C ASN A 863 29.00 -16.40 -12.20
N ILE A 864 29.17 -15.35 -13.01
CA ILE A 864 28.08 -14.64 -13.69
C ILE A 864 27.34 -15.50 -14.70
N GLY A 865 27.95 -16.55 -15.24
CA GLY A 865 27.23 -17.51 -16.08
C GLY A 865 26.13 -18.23 -15.31
N ARG A 866 26.44 -18.75 -14.11
CA ARG A 866 25.43 -19.36 -13.22
C ARG A 866 24.44 -18.33 -12.68
N HIS A 867 24.90 -17.12 -12.31
CA HIS A 867 24.02 -16.08 -11.79
C HIS A 867 23.00 -15.64 -12.86
N TYR A 868 23.46 -15.45 -14.11
CA TYR A 868 22.60 -15.14 -15.25
C TYR A 868 21.65 -16.28 -15.59
N TYR A 869 22.12 -17.53 -15.60
CA TYR A 869 21.25 -18.68 -15.85
C TYR A 869 20.16 -18.82 -14.79
N PHE A 870 20.51 -18.64 -13.51
CA PHE A 870 19.55 -18.65 -12.41
C PHE A 870 18.53 -17.50 -12.52
N TRP A 871 19.00 -16.26 -12.74
CA TRP A 871 18.12 -15.08 -12.92
C TRP A 871 17.17 -15.22 -14.12
N ARG A 872 17.66 -15.74 -15.25
CA ARG A 872 16.88 -15.82 -16.50
C ARG A 872 15.98 -17.05 -16.60
N TYR A 873 16.36 -18.18 -15.99
CA TYR A 873 15.63 -19.45 -16.14
C TYR A 873 15.02 -19.98 -14.83
N GLY A 874 15.22 -19.31 -13.69
CA GLY A 874 14.72 -19.72 -12.38
C GLY A 874 15.32 -21.03 -11.84
N LYS A 875 16.43 -21.51 -12.43
CA LYS A 875 17.05 -22.80 -12.12
C LYS A 875 18.53 -22.62 -11.80
N ASN A 876 18.98 -23.17 -10.68
CA ASN A 876 20.41 -23.30 -10.38
C ASN A 876 20.94 -24.48 -11.22
N PRO A 877 21.90 -24.27 -12.14
CA PRO A 877 22.39 -25.31 -13.05
C PRO A 877 23.41 -26.26 -12.39
#